data_AF-A0A0L1I926-F1
#
_entry.id   AF-A0A0L1I926-F1
#
_cell.length_a   1.000
_cell.length_b   1.000
_cell.length_c   1.000
_cell.angle_alpha   90.00
_cell.angle_beta   90.00
_cell.angle_gamma   90.00
#
_symmetry.space_group_name_H-M   'P 1'
#
loop_
_entity.id
_entity.type
_entity.pdbx_description
1 polymer ?
#
loop_
_entity_poly.entity_id
_entity_poly.type
_entity_poly.pdbx_seq_one_letter_code
_entity_poly.pdbx_strand_id
1 'polypeptide(L)'
;MKVKIGSFENFLERLNNIKEEDIIINDENTEEMFSSFLITFYKENEGRYTIQEQEYINNLLNILINKIRDNKNGRNFFSNLLCIHFKSITPYFINVKLKDNIYYIHLLINYILYVLNLVIYIEKENKELSLSLSIGRNIYTLTLYIIRNIKQNRYDNFYLKIIEEGKLIYLLCKICYDKFIISYYIPEDNVVELFFVLIKIKELEKYIIECDIIKYFLSFLLYDPQVIKKRKHLIIEIIIHMFLKNISIIKDFIKQNIIDILNNILKSIYNNIKCDHYDYYCINLLKIFYYIIQDKNIVNLENNFFSYPKNTSYIIEHEKNNNILIFYKYINNIINKINDVIKQNMSCKDSANIHILNNNDQLNYHFKYFLSILLCVIKSIITRIFQGKNNIQDSPSDDDKREEVYEEIIKLVNVTFEFVVNIIDKQKETSPDEEEIYELISYDMLICMTKINSLKYNFFEYFKGKLFDFLDCITHDEIIQNKYNDKIVIYSKNGLLDDNNINRDKINYLCNNNKNVLSFVNKTYVKNFECLFYLCLYNEKNRIHNISINLIRNIENNIFTIYKYIHICNINTKELLNSLSLYYLVIIFIYIKNNLYNKEKIHLLKSFIQFLIIKEIKERIFLFKNELYFLAFIKILNLSICNNLFDFKILLCEKYFDDFIRILEESKLSMQEQILYFILEWTQIHPILKKLQIYISKNKLIFHVLFKIWKDIEYDNKLKNIKVQPEEINVMYRNNNQVST
;
A
#
# COMPACT_ATOMS: atom_id res chain seq x y z
N MET A 1 59.11 -18.52 -45.77
CA MET A 1 58.59 -19.55 -44.84
C MET A 1 57.85 -18.83 -43.71
N LYS A 2 56.52 -18.95 -43.60
CA LYS A 2 55.77 -18.42 -42.44
C LYS A 2 56.20 -19.23 -41.21
N VAL A 3 56.99 -18.65 -40.31
CA VAL A 3 57.45 -19.30 -39.08
C VAL A 3 56.23 -19.50 -38.18
N LYS A 4 55.71 -20.73 -38.06
CA LYS A 4 54.61 -21.02 -37.14
C LYS A 4 55.14 -21.06 -35.70
N ILE A 5 54.39 -20.47 -34.76
CA ILE A 5 54.66 -20.57 -33.33
C ILE A 5 54.17 -21.96 -32.87
N GLY A 6 55.08 -22.78 -32.34
CA GLY A 6 54.80 -24.20 -32.04
C GLY A 6 54.25 -24.50 -30.64
N SER A 7 54.38 -23.59 -29.68
CA SER A 7 53.85 -23.74 -28.32
C SER A 7 53.53 -22.37 -27.69
N PHE A 8 52.73 -22.35 -26.61
CA PHE A 8 52.40 -21.09 -25.91
C PHE A 8 53.60 -20.50 -25.15
N GLU A 9 54.53 -21.33 -24.67
CA GLU A 9 55.80 -20.86 -24.10
C GLU A 9 56.63 -20.11 -25.14
N ASN A 10 56.78 -20.71 -26.34
CA ASN A 10 57.45 -20.07 -27.47
C ASN A 10 56.74 -18.79 -27.91
N PHE A 11 55.40 -18.73 -27.77
CA PHE A 11 54.62 -17.52 -28.01
C PHE A 11 54.98 -16.41 -27.02
N LEU A 12 54.97 -16.70 -25.72
CA LEU A 12 55.27 -15.75 -24.65
C LEU A 12 56.72 -15.25 -24.72
N GLU A 13 57.68 -16.15 -24.94
CA GLU A 13 59.10 -15.80 -25.06
C GLU A 13 59.34 -14.86 -26.25
N ARG A 14 58.77 -15.20 -27.41
CA ARG A 14 58.84 -14.33 -28.59
C ARG A 14 58.17 -12.98 -28.35
N LEU A 15 56.97 -12.97 -27.76
CA LEU A 15 56.24 -11.74 -27.45
C LEU A 15 57.05 -10.82 -26.51
N ASN A 16 57.72 -11.39 -25.51
CA ASN A 16 58.53 -10.63 -24.57
C ASN A 16 59.76 -9.99 -25.24
N ASN A 17 60.37 -10.73 -26.16
CA ASN A 17 61.62 -10.36 -26.85
C ASN A 17 61.43 -9.43 -28.07
N ILE A 18 60.18 -9.15 -28.50
CA ILE A 18 59.90 -8.19 -29.58
C ILE A 18 60.39 -6.79 -29.18
N LYS A 19 61.18 -6.17 -30.08
CA LYS A 19 61.62 -4.77 -29.97
C LYS A 19 60.72 -3.84 -30.79
N GLU A 20 60.70 -2.55 -30.44
CA GLU A 20 59.90 -1.54 -31.14
C GLU A 20 60.23 -1.44 -32.64
N GLU A 21 61.50 -1.62 -33.01
CA GLU A 21 61.99 -1.60 -34.39
C GLU A 21 61.41 -2.74 -35.25
N ASP A 22 61.16 -3.90 -34.64
CA ASP A 22 60.62 -5.09 -35.33
C ASP A 22 59.14 -4.92 -35.70
N ILE A 23 58.40 -4.12 -34.93
CA ILE A 23 56.97 -3.82 -35.15
C ILE A 23 56.82 -2.88 -36.36
N ILE A 24 57.70 -1.89 -36.50
CA ILE A 24 57.61 -0.86 -37.56
C ILE A 24 58.00 -1.43 -38.94
N ILE A 25 58.88 -2.43 -39.00
CA ILE A 25 59.44 -2.97 -40.26
C ILE A 25 58.59 -4.10 -40.86
N ASN A 26 57.76 -4.81 -40.05
CA ASN A 26 57.07 -6.05 -40.43
C ASN A 26 55.63 -6.16 -39.87
N ASP A 27 54.89 -5.05 -39.81
CA ASP A 27 53.64 -4.89 -39.07
C ASP A 27 52.58 -5.97 -39.38
N GLU A 28 52.21 -6.16 -40.66
CA GLU A 28 51.09 -7.04 -41.03
C GLU A 28 51.37 -8.55 -40.85
N ASN A 29 52.56 -9.03 -41.24
CA ASN A 29 52.89 -10.46 -41.18
C ASN A 29 53.12 -10.94 -39.74
N THR A 30 53.65 -10.07 -38.89
CA THR A 30 53.92 -10.38 -37.48
C THR A 30 52.61 -10.36 -36.70
N GLU A 31 51.76 -9.36 -36.90
CA GLU A 31 50.45 -9.29 -36.27
C GLU A 31 49.55 -10.46 -36.68
N GLU A 32 49.51 -10.85 -37.96
CA GLU A 32 48.73 -12.01 -38.42
C GLU A 32 49.23 -13.32 -37.76
N MET A 33 50.54 -13.47 -37.56
CA MET A 33 51.13 -14.65 -36.90
C MET A 33 50.72 -14.74 -35.42
N PHE A 34 50.85 -13.66 -34.64
CA PHE A 34 50.45 -13.65 -33.23
C PHE A 34 48.92 -13.80 -33.08
N SER A 35 48.16 -13.12 -33.93
CA SER A 35 46.69 -13.17 -33.95
C SER A 35 46.17 -14.57 -34.28
N SER A 36 46.70 -15.20 -35.32
CA SER A 36 46.29 -16.55 -35.73
C SER A 36 46.63 -17.61 -34.68
N PHE A 37 47.76 -17.46 -33.97
CA PHE A 37 48.09 -18.33 -32.85
C PHE A 37 47.09 -18.19 -31.71
N LEU A 38 46.79 -16.96 -31.24
CA LEU A 38 45.82 -16.74 -30.16
C LEU A 38 44.44 -17.30 -30.52
N ILE A 39 43.95 -17.02 -31.73
CA ILE A 39 42.65 -17.52 -32.19
C ILE A 39 42.61 -19.05 -32.19
N THR A 40 43.68 -19.70 -32.68
CA THR A 40 43.78 -21.17 -32.70
C THR A 40 43.82 -21.74 -31.28
N PHE A 41 44.64 -21.15 -30.40
CA PHE A 41 44.73 -21.56 -29.00
C PHE A 41 43.37 -21.49 -28.27
N TYR A 42 42.62 -20.40 -28.43
CA TYR A 42 41.30 -20.27 -27.81
C TYR A 42 40.27 -21.26 -28.38
N LYS A 43 40.36 -21.58 -29.67
CA LYS A 43 39.50 -22.58 -30.32
C LYS A 43 39.81 -24.01 -29.90
N GLU A 44 41.08 -24.35 -29.72
CA GLU A 44 41.47 -25.72 -29.32
C GLU A 44 41.13 -26.01 -27.85
N ASN A 45 41.15 -24.98 -26.99
CA ASN A 45 40.97 -25.11 -25.55
C ASN A 45 39.56 -24.76 -25.06
N GLU A 46 38.48 -25.04 -25.84
CA GLU A 46 37.07 -24.65 -25.63
C GLU A 46 36.53 -24.75 -24.17
N GLY A 47 37.01 -23.88 -23.28
CA GLY A 47 36.55 -23.77 -21.90
C GLY A 47 36.97 -24.87 -20.93
N ARG A 48 38.15 -25.49 -21.08
CA ARG A 48 38.67 -26.44 -20.06
C ARG A 48 40.13 -26.22 -19.75
N TYR A 49 40.41 -25.05 -19.19
CA TYR A 49 41.77 -24.64 -18.91
C TYR A 49 42.31 -25.43 -17.70
N THR A 50 43.51 -25.95 -17.89
CA THR A 50 44.38 -26.49 -16.86
C THR A 50 45.05 -25.34 -16.10
N ILE A 51 45.74 -25.67 -15.00
CA ILE A 51 46.51 -24.69 -14.21
C ILE A 51 47.56 -24.01 -15.09
N GLN A 52 48.29 -24.78 -15.91
CA GLN A 52 49.34 -24.29 -16.80
C GLN A 52 48.79 -23.33 -17.87
N GLU A 53 47.63 -23.64 -18.46
CA GLU A 53 47.01 -22.75 -19.45
C GLU A 53 46.48 -21.44 -18.82
N GLN A 54 46.06 -21.48 -17.56
CA GLN A 54 45.69 -20.26 -16.83
C GLN A 54 46.93 -19.41 -16.48
N GLU A 55 48.06 -20.03 -16.12
CA GLU A 55 49.33 -19.33 -15.94
C GLU A 55 49.79 -18.64 -17.23
N TYR A 56 49.67 -19.33 -18.36
CA TYR A 56 49.94 -18.79 -19.67
C TYR A 56 49.11 -17.54 -19.98
N ILE A 57 47.80 -17.56 -19.69
CA ILE A 57 46.94 -16.38 -19.86
C ILE A 57 47.39 -15.23 -18.95
N ASN A 58 47.70 -15.51 -17.68
CA ASN A 58 48.13 -14.48 -16.75
C ASN A 58 49.47 -13.85 -17.16
N ASN A 59 50.42 -14.67 -17.63
CA ASN A 59 51.69 -14.20 -18.16
C ASN A 59 51.51 -13.38 -19.43
N LEU A 60 50.61 -13.81 -20.32
CA LEU A 60 50.24 -13.05 -21.51
C LEU A 60 49.73 -11.66 -21.15
N LEU A 61 48.75 -11.58 -20.24
CA LEU A 61 48.21 -10.30 -19.79
C LEU A 61 49.28 -9.41 -19.18
N ASN A 62 50.12 -9.96 -18.29
CA ASN A 62 51.19 -9.21 -17.64
C ASN A 62 52.17 -8.62 -18.66
N ILE A 63 52.62 -9.41 -19.64
CA ILE A 63 53.53 -8.95 -20.70
C ILE A 63 52.87 -7.85 -21.54
N LEU A 64 51.65 -8.08 -22.04
CA LEU A 64 50.96 -7.11 -22.89
C LEU A 64 50.68 -5.80 -22.15
N ILE A 65 50.24 -5.87 -20.89
CA ILE A 65 49.98 -4.69 -20.05
C ILE A 65 51.27 -3.91 -19.85
N ASN A 66 52.38 -4.54 -19.48
CA ASN A 66 53.65 -3.84 -19.27
C ASN A 66 54.17 -3.21 -20.56
N LYS A 67 54.10 -3.91 -21.69
CA LYS A 67 54.50 -3.36 -23.00
C LYS A 67 53.66 -2.14 -23.41
N ILE A 68 52.35 -2.13 -23.12
CA ILE A 68 51.48 -0.97 -23.37
C ILE A 68 51.82 0.21 -22.45
N ARG A 69 52.31 -0.05 -21.23
CA ARG A 69 52.73 0.99 -20.27
C ARG A 69 54.07 1.61 -20.63
N ASP A 70 55.00 0.79 -21.10
CA ASP A 70 56.39 1.20 -21.30
C ASP A 70 56.65 1.76 -22.71
N ASN A 71 55.96 1.27 -23.75
CA ASN A 71 56.22 1.64 -25.15
C ASN A 71 55.18 2.62 -25.71
N LYS A 72 55.62 3.81 -26.11
CA LYS A 72 54.75 4.81 -26.78
C LYS A 72 54.56 4.52 -28.28
N ASN A 73 55.54 3.88 -28.93
CA ASN A 73 55.49 3.48 -30.34
C ASN A 73 55.24 1.97 -30.43
N GLY A 74 54.25 1.53 -31.24
CA GLY A 74 53.84 0.12 -31.32
C GLY A 74 52.70 -0.30 -30.37
N ARG A 75 52.12 0.66 -29.62
CA ARG A 75 50.96 0.43 -28.73
C ARG A 75 49.78 -0.25 -29.44
N ASN A 76 49.46 0.16 -30.66
CA ASN A 76 48.33 -0.38 -31.43
C ASN A 76 48.42 -1.90 -31.62
N PHE A 77 49.62 -2.43 -31.88
CA PHE A 77 49.86 -3.86 -32.03
C PHE A 77 49.49 -4.63 -30.75
N PHE A 78 50.01 -4.20 -29.60
CA PHE A 78 49.74 -4.86 -28.32
C PHE A 78 48.26 -4.72 -27.91
N SER A 79 47.66 -3.57 -28.18
CA SER A 79 46.23 -3.35 -27.96
C SER A 79 45.35 -4.21 -28.86
N ASN A 80 45.73 -4.45 -30.11
CA ASN A 80 45.03 -5.36 -31.02
C ASN A 80 45.11 -6.82 -30.54
N LEU A 81 46.26 -7.27 -30.05
CA LEU A 81 46.40 -8.60 -29.44
C LEU A 81 45.53 -8.74 -28.19
N LEU A 82 45.46 -7.72 -27.33
CA LEU A 82 44.51 -7.71 -26.21
C LEU A 82 43.05 -7.73 -26.69
N CYS A 83 42.71 -7.00 -27.75
CA CYS A 83 41.36 -7.05 -28.33
C CYS A 83 41.01 -8.48 -28.77
N ILE A 84 41.94 -9.18 -29.43
CA ILE A 84 41.75 -10.57 -29.85
C ILE A 84 41.56 -11.47 -28.63
N HIS A 85 42.44 -11.34 -27.63
CA HIS A 85 42.32 -12.06 -26.37
C HIS A 85 40.92 -11.93 -25.76
N PHE A 86 40.44 -10.70 -25.51
CA PHE A 86 39.16 -10.47 -24.86
C PHE A 86 37.95 -10.87 -25.73
N LYS A 87 38.07 -10.83 -27.06
CA LYS A 87 37.03 -11.34 -27.98
C LYS A 87 36.98 -12.86 -28.02
N SER A 88 38.10 -13.54 -27.81
CA SER A 88 38.22 -14.99 -27.96
C SER A 88 38.05 -15.76 -26.66
N ILE A 89 38.44 -15.20 -25.51
CA ILE A 89 38.32 -15.88 -24.22
C ILE A 89 36.85 -15.92 -23.74
N THR A 90 36.36 -17.11 -23.41
CA THR A 90 34.98 -17.33 -22.95
C THR A 90 34.95 -17.67 -21.46
N PRO A 91 33.87 -17.35 -20.70
CA PRO A 91 33.81 -17.61 -19.25
C PRO A 91 34.02 -19.06 -18.83
N TYR A 92 33.89 -20.01 -19.76
CA TYR A 92 34.17 -21.41 -19.53
C TYR A 92 35.64 -21.69 -19.21
N PHE A 93 36.56 -20.73 -19.36
CA PHE A 93 37.93 -20.92 -18.87
C PHE A 93 38.01 -21.24 -17.36
N ILE A 94 36.96 -20.89 -16.59
CA ILE A 94 36.79 -21.33 -15.21
C ILE A 94 36.48 -22.83 -15.18
N ASN A 95 37.50 -23.62 -14.89
CA ASN A 95 37.41 -25.06 -14.72
C ASN A 95 36.92 -25.42 -13.32
N VAL A 96 35.62 -25.63 -13.20
CA VAL A 96 34.94 -25.96 -11.94
C VAL A 96 35.46 -27.23 -11.27
N LYS A 97 36.10 -28.16 -12.01
CA LYS A 97 36.74 -29.35 -11.40
C LYS A 97 37.89 -28.98 -10.46
N LEU A 98 38.48 -27.79 -10.63
CA LEU A 98 39.60 -27.28 -9.85
C LEU A 98 39.17 -26.27 -8.77
N LYS A 99 37.85 -26.17 -8.49
CA LYS A 99 37.28 -25.20 -7.53
C LYS A 99 37.88 -25.25 -6.11
N ASP A 100 38.41 -26.41 -5.69
CA ASP A 100 38.97 -26.62 -4.35
C ASP A 100 40.50 -26.41 -4.33
N ASN A 101 41.12 -26.18 -5.49
CA ASN A 101 42.56 -25.93 -5.60
C ASN A 101 42.85 -24.44 -5.36
N ILE A 102 43.45 -24.13 -4.21
CA ILE A 102 43.77 -22.76 -3.77
C ILE A 102 44.65 -22.02 -4.79
N TYR A 103 45.64 -22.71 -5.37
CA TYR A 103 46.54 -22.10 -6.36
C TYR A 103 45.79 -21.71 -7.64
N TYR A 104 44.91 -22.58 -8.14
CA TYR A 104 44.06 -22.27 -9.29
C TYR A 104 43.12 -21.09 -9.01
N ILE A 105 42.52 -21.02 -7.83
CA ILE A 105 41.69 -19.87 -7.42
C ILE A 105 42.50 -18.57 -7.46
N HIS A 106 43.74 -18.58 -6.95
CA HIS A 106 44.62 -17.41 -7.02
C HIS A 106 44.96 -17.00 -8.46
N LEU A 107 45.14 -17.95 -9.37
CA LEU A 107 45.35 -17.65 -10.78
C LEU A 107 44.12 -16.98 -11.43
N LEU A 108 42.91 -17.41 -11.08
CA LEU A 108 41.67 -16.76 -11.53
C LEU A 108 41.51 -15.35 -10.96
N ILE A 109 41.86 -15.16 -9.68
CA ILE A 109 41.84 -13.84 -9.03
C ILE A 109 42.85 -12.91 -9.71
N ASN A 110 44.07 -13.39 -9.96
CA ASN A 110 45.11 -12.61 -10.62
C ASN A 110 44.69 -12.18 -12.02
N TYR A 111 44.00 -13.04 -12.79
CA TYR A 111 43.42 -12.65 -14.08
C TYR A 111 42.53 -11.41 -13.94
N ILE A 112 41.58 -11.41 -13.01
CA ILE A 112 40.66 -10.28 -12.79
C ILE A 112 41.44 -9.03 -12.34
N LEU A 113 42.43 -9.19 -11.46
CA LEU A 113 43.27 -8.08 -10.99
C LEU A 113 44.14 -7.49 -12.11
N TYR A 114 44.66 -8.31 -13.03
CA TYR A 114 45.38 -7.81 -14.22
C TYR A 114 44.46 -6.98 -15.11
N VAL A 115 43.23 -7.46 -15.36
CA VAL A 115 42.23 -6.69 -16.12
C VAL A 115 41.89 -5.38 -15.41
N LEU A 116 41.75 -5.40 -14.08
CA LEU A 116 41.51 -4.19 -13.29
C LEU A 116 42.65 -3.17 -13.43
N ASN A 117 43.90 -3.61 -13.33
CA ASN A 117 45.06 -2.74 -13.51
C ASN A 117 45.10 -2.14 -14.92
N LEU A 118 44.74 -2.92 -15.95
CA LEU A 118 44.64 -2.45 -17.32
C LEU A 118 43.55 -1.37 -17.48
N VAL A 119 42.35 -1.59 -16.91
CA VAL A 119 41.25 -0.61 -16.96
C VAL A 119 41.65 0.71 -16.30
N ILE A 120 42.27 0.65 -15.10
CA ILE A 120 42.76 1.84 -14.38
C ILE A 120 43.82 2.60 -15.21
N TYR A 121 44.65 1.88 -15.97
CA TYR A 121 45.65 2.48 -16.83
C TYR A 121 45.01 3.19 -18.04
N ILE A 122 44.09 2.52 -18.74
CA ILE A 122 43.39 3.07 -19.91
C ILE A 122 42.61 4.35 -19.55
N GLU A 123 41.97 4.37 -18.37
CA GLU A 123 41.22 5.54 -17.84
C GLU A 123 42.08 6.81 -17.78
N LYS A 124 43.37 6.69 -17.46
CA LYS A 124 44.29 7.84 -17.33
C LYS A 124 44.72 8.44 -18.67
N GLU A 125 44.69 7.67 -19.75
CA GLU A 125 45.31 8.05 -21.03
C GLU A 125 44.32 8.46 -22.13
N ASN A 126 43.01 8.45 -21.86
CA ASN A 126 41.94 8.91 -22.78
C ASN A 126 42.00 8.31 -24.20
N LYS A 127 42.47 7.07 -24.37
CA LYS A 127 42.67 6.47 -25.71
C LYS A 127 42.30 4.99 -25.80
N GLU A 128 41.76 4.63 -26.97
CA GLU A 128 41.39 3.29 -27.48
C GLU A 128 40.01 2.73 -27.09
N LEU A 129 39.04 3.07 -27.94
CA LEU A 129 37.64 2.65 -27.89
C LEU A 129 37.45 1.12 -28.08
N SER A 130 38.19 0.50 -29.01
CA SER A 130 38.05 -0.92 -29.40
C SER A 130 38.49 -1.91 -28.32
N LEU A 131 39.53 -1.57 -27.57
CA LEU A 131 40.04 -2.39 -26.47
C LEU A 131 39.09 -2.34 -25.28
N SER A 132 38.69 -1.12 -24.89
CA SER A 132 37.72 -0.88 -23.82
C SER A 132 36.40 -1.65 -24.06
N LEU A 133 35.93 -1.67 -25.31
CA LEU A 133 34.79 -2.46 -25.78
C LEU A 133 34.92 -3.96 -25.51
N SER A 134 36.08 -4.51 -25.88
CA SER A 134 36.34 -5.94 -25.79
C SER A 134 36.46 -6.38 -24.33
N ILE A 135 37.13 -5.57 -23.50
CA ILE A 135 37.22 -5.76 -22.05
C ILE A 135 35.84 -5.75 -21.39
N GLY A 136 35.04 -4.71 -21.66
CA GLY A 136 33.71 -4.55 -21.06
C GLY A 136 32.79 -5.73 -21.37
N ARG A 137 32.76 -6.18 -22.62
CA ARG A 137 31.97 -7.37 -23.03
C ARG A 137 32.45 -8.63 -22.33
N ASN A 138 33.77 -8.82 -22.21
CA ASN A 138 34.34 -9.99 -21.57
C ASN A 138 33.97 -10.05 -20.08
N ILE A 139 34.21 -8.96 -19.35
CA ILE A 139 33.92 -8.87 -17.91
C ILE A 139 32.43 -8.98 -17.63
N TYR A 140 31.57 -8.37 -18.45
CA TYR A 140 30.11 -8.55 -18.35
C TYR A 140 29.70 -10.02 -18.49
N THR A 141 30.22 -10.71 -19.51
CA THR A 141 29.88 -12.11 -19.79
C THR A 141 30.41 -13.04 -18.68
N LEU A 142 31.62 -12.77 -18.18
CA LEU A 142 32.21 -13.46 -17.05
C LEU A 142 31.36 -13.32 -15.79
N THR A 143 30.96 -12.08 -15.48
CA THR A 143 30.15 -11.80 -14.29
C THR A 143 28.78 -12.49 -14.39
N LEU A 144 28.12 -12.43 -15.54
CA LEU A 144 26.86 -13.15 -15.75
C LEU A 144 27.01 -14.66 -15.56
N TYR A 145 28.11 -15.24 -16.04
CA TYR A 145 28.39 -16.67 -15.86
C TYR A 145 28.53 -17.02 -14.37
N ILE A 146 29.31 -16.24 -13.63
CA ILE A 146 29.51 -16.42 -12.18
C ILE A 146 28.17 -16.31 -11.44
N ILE A 147 27.41 -15.24 -11.69
CA ILE A 147 26.10 -14.99 -11.08
C ILE A 147 25.11 -16.13 -11.35
N ARG A 148 25.05 -16.62 -12.59
CA ARG A 148 24.13 -17.71 -12.97
C ARG A 148 24.41 -18.97 -12.16
N ASN A 149 25.68 -19.27 -11.89
CA ASN A 149 26.06 -20.40 -11.06
C ASN A 149 25.69 -20.16 -9.58
N ILE A 150 25.94 -18.98 -9.02
CA ILE A 150 25.53 -18.63 -7.65
C ILE A 150 24.01 -18.77 -7.49
N LYS A 151 23.22 -18.25 -8.45
CA LYS A 151 21.74 -18.38 -8.42
C LYS A 151 21.22 -19.81 -8.47
N GLN A 152 22.01 -20.74 -9.01
CA GLN A 152 21.70 -22.15 -9.05
C GLN A 152 22.23 -22.90 -7.83
N ASN A 153 22.73 -22.19 -6.82
CA ASN A 153 23.40 -22.72 -5.62
C ASN A 153 24.59 -23.64 -5.99
N ARG A 154 25.32 -23.28 -7.05
CA ARG A 154 26.45 -24.06 -7.56
C ARG A 154 27.75 -23.40 -7.14
N TYR A 155 28.40 -24.00 -6.15
CA TYR A 155 29.75 -23.62 -5.71
C TYR A 155 29.86 -22.17 -5.24
N ASP A 156 28.86 -21.72 -4.48
CA ASP A 156 28.70 -20.33 -4.09
C ASP A 156 29.95 -19.76 -3.41
N ASN A 157 30.54 -20.49 -2.46
CA ASN A 157 31.77 -20.06 -1.78
C ASN A 157 32.95 -19.83 -2.74
N PHE A 158 33.10 -20.67 -3.76
CA PHE A 158 34.16 -20.53 -4.75
C PHE A 158 33.96 -19.28 -5.60
N TYR A 159 32.74 -19.06 -6.08
CA TYR A 159 32.41 -17.90 -6.91
C TYR A 159 32.38 -16.59 -6.12
N LEU A 160 31.89 -16.60 -4.88
CA LEU A 160 31.94 -15.44 -3.99
C LEU A 160 33.38 -15.04 -3.68
N LYS A 161 34.28 -16.01 -3.44
CA LYS A 161 35.71 -15.74 -3.24
C LYS A 161 36.36 -15.07 -4.46
N ILE A 162 36.02 -15.52 -5.67
CA ILE A 162 36.48 -14.88 -6.92
C ILE A 162 35.97 -13.44 -7.02
N ILE A 163 34.71 -13.18 -6.66
CA ILE A 163 34.12 -11.83 -6.71
C ILE A 163 34.81 -10.90 -5.70
N GLU A 164 34.99 -11.37 -4.46
CA GLU A 164 35.56 -10.61 -3.35
C GLU A 164 37.06 -10.33 -3.56
N GLU A 165 37.88 -11.37 -3.66
CA GLU A 165 39.34 -11.22 -3.75
C GLU A 165 39.77 -10.66 -5.11
N GLY A 166 39.04 -10.99 -6.18
CA GLY A 166 39.26 -10.44 -7.51
C GLY A 166 38.76 -8.99 -7.67
N LYS A 167 38.04 -8.43 -6.69
CA LYS A 167 37.40 -7.11 -6.77
C LYS A 167 36.53 -6.95 -8.04
N LEU A 168 35.80 -8.00 -8.42
CA LEU A 168 35.06 -8.04 -9.69
C LEU A 168 33.96 -6.97 -9.75
N ILE A 169 33.27 -6.71 -8.62
CA ILE A 169 32.24 -5.66 -8.56
C ILE A 169 32.88 -4.28 -8.76
N TYR A 170 34.02 -4.01 -8.12
CA TYR A 170 34.74 -2.75 -8.32
C TYR A 170 35.21 -2.56 -9.77
N LEU A 171 35.71 -3.63 -10.39
CA LEU A 171 36.07 -3.64 -11.82
C LEU A 171 34.86 -3.31 -12.70
N LEU A 172 33.72 -3.94 -12.46
CA LEU A 172 32.48 -3.63 -13.17
C LEU A 172 32.09 -2.16 -13.02
N CYS A 173 32.15 -1.61 -11.80
CA CYS A 173 31.84 -0.21 -11.57
C CYS A 173 32.73 0.73 -12.36
N LYS A 174 34.04 0.45 -12.36
CA LYS A 174 35.02 1.23 -13.10
C LYS A 174 34.82 1.19 -14.60
N ILE A 175 34.45 0.03 -15.13
CA ILE A 175 34.09 -0.08 -16.55
C ILE A 175 32.76 0.69 -16.81
N CYS A 176 31.76 0.56 -15.94
CA CYS A 176 30.38 1.03 -16.17
C CYS A 176 30.12 2.52 -15.97
N TYR A 177 30.80 3.18 -15.04
CA TYR A 177 30.41 4.52 -14.59
C TYR A 177 31.46 5.60 -14.76
N ASP A 178 32.67 5.27 -15.22
CA ASP A 178 33.63 6.29 -15.63
C ASP A 178 33.28 6.83 -17.03
N LYS A 179 33.19 8.16 -17.14
CA LYS A 179 32.52 8.92 -18.23
C LYS A 179 32.97 8.62 -19.66
N PHE A 180 34.05 7.87 -19.85
CA PHE A 180 34.68 7.64 -21.16
C PHE A 180 34.39 6.28 -21.79
N ILE A 181 34.04 5.23 -21.02
CA ILE A 181 34.11 3.85 -21.53
C ILE A 181 32.74 3.22 -21.84
N ILE A 182 31.67 3.54 -21.11
CA ILE A 182 30.39 2.80 -21.25
C ILE A 182 29.18 3.56 -21.80
N SER A 183 29.18 4.90 -21.86
CA SER A 183 28.02 5.65 -22.40
C SER A 183 27.70 5.32 -23.87
N TYR A 184 28.55 4.57 -24.57
CA TYR A 184 28.35 4.24 -25.97
C TYR A 184 28.04 2.76 -26.29
N TYR A 185 28.30 1.75 -25.43
CA TYR A 185 28.48 0.39 -26.00
C TYR A 185 28.06 -0.87 -25.24
N ILE A 186 28.06 -0.92 -23.90
CA ILE A 186 27.16 -1.87 -23.23
C ILE A 186 25.85 -1.08 -23.10
N PRO A 187 24.72 -1.54 -23.69
CA PRO A 187 23.46 -0.85 -23.46
C PRO A 187 23.32 -0.65 -21.95
N GLU A 188 23.19 0.60 -21.49
CA GLU A 188 23.09 0.91 -20.06
C GLU A 188 22.01 0.04 -19.38
N ASP A 189 20.99 -0.35 -20.16
CA ASP A 189 19.97 -1.35 -19.84
C ASP A 189 20.53 -2.71 -19.34
N ASN A 190 21.54 -3.28 -19.99
CA ASN A 190 22.17 -4.56 -19.62
C ASN A 190 22.96 -4.43 -18.30
N VAL A 191 23.58 -3.28 -18.06
CA VAL A 191 24.31 -3.00 -16.81
C VAL A 191 23.34 -2.89 -15.64
N VAL A 192 22.22 -2.18 -15.83
CA VAL A 192 21.17 -2.07 -14.82
C VAL A 192 20.57 -3.44 -14.49
N GLU A 193 20.33 -4.28 -15.50
CA GLU A 193 19.87 -5.67 -15.29
C GLU A 193 20.87 -6.50 -14.47
N LEU A 194 22.17 -6.37 -14.75
CA LEU A 194 23.23 -7.05 -14.02
C LEU A 194 23.23 -6.63 -12.54
N PHE A 195 23.17 -5.32 -12.25
CA PHE A 195 23.14 -4.83 -10.88
C PHE A 195 21.85 -5.20 -10.14
N PHE A 196 20.71 -5.19 -10.83
CA PHE A 196 19.45 -5.68 -10.28
C PHE A 196 19.54 -7.15 -9.86
N VAL A 197 20.28 -7.95 -10.62
CA VAL A 197 20.53 -9.35 -10.25
C VAL A 197 21.50 -9.46 -9.09
N LEU A 198 22.62 -8.72 -9.13
CA LEU A 198 23.66 -8.73 -8.10
C LEU A 198 23.11 -8.35 -6.72
N ILE A 199 22.23 -7.35 -6.65
CA ILE A 199 21.71 -6.83 -5.38
C ILE A 199 20.75 -7.79 -4.65
N LYS A 200 20.23 -8.77 -5.39
CA LYS A 200 19.40 -9.84 -4.82
C LYS A 200 20.24 -10.90 -4.10
N ILE A 201 21.56 -10.92 -4.30
CA ILE A 201 22.50 -11.82 -3.61
C ILE A 201 23.01 -11.07 -2.36
N LYS A 202 22.64 -11.57 -1.17
CA LYS A 202 22.86 -10.88 0.11
C LYS A 202 24.34 -10.66 0.41
N GLU A 203 25.18 -11.63 0.06
CA GLU A 203 26.62 -11.64 0.29
C GLU A 203 27.35 -10.56 -0.50
N LEU A 204 26.77 -10.11 -1.63
CA LEU A 204 27.39 -9.14 -2.53
C LEU A 204 27.01 -7.68 -2.21
N GLU A 205 26.05 -7.48 -1.31
CA GLU A 205 25.47 -6.17 -1.01
C GLU A 205 26.51 -5.17 -0.51
N LYS A 206 27.41 -5.59 0.39
CA LYS A 206 28.47 -4.74 0.95
C LYS A 206 29.35 -4.15 -0.15
N TYR A 207 29.76 -4.97 -1.11
CA TYR A 207 30.63 -4.53 -2.21
C TYR A 207 29.94 -3.57 -3.17
N ILE A 208 28.63 -3.75 -3.41
CA ILE A 208 27.83 -2.84 -4.24
C ILE A 208 27.75 -1.45 -3.57
N ILE A 209 27.57 -1.41 -2.25
CA ILE A 209 27.52 -0.15 -1.48
C ILE A 209 28.87 0.56 -1.52
N GLU A 210 29.97 -0.16 -1.28
CA GLU A 210 31.34 0.39 -1.27
C GLU A 210 31.75 1.02 -2.61
N CYS A 211 31.17 0.57 -3.72
CA CYS A 211 31.51 1.06 -5.05
C CYS A 211 30.69 2.29 -5.50
N ASP A 212 29.97 2.97 -4.61
CA ASP A 212 29.18 4.19 -4.86
C ASP A 212 28.11 4.12 -5.98
N ILE A 213 27.85 2.93 -6.54
CA ILE A 213 26.78 2.68 -7.53
C ILE A 213 25.43 3.18 -7.03
N ILE A 214 25.20 3.02 -5.72
CA ILE A 214 23.94 3.39 -5.10
C ILE A 214 23.74 4.89 -5.12
N LYS A 215 24.80 5.68 -4.92
CA LYS A 215 24.74 7.14 -5.06
C LYS A 215 24.41 7.53 -6.50
N TYR A 216 24.97 6.81 -7.48
CA TYR A 216 24.63 7.01 -8.89
C TYR A 216 23.15 6.72 -9.15
N PHE A 217 22.60 5.58 -8.70
CA PHE A 217 21.17 5.29 -8.86
C PHE A 217 20.26 6.26 -8.10
N LEU A 218 20.64 6.68 -6.90
CA LEU A 218 19.90 7.68 -6.12
C LEU A 218 19.83 9.04 -6.82
N SER A 219 20.86 9.40 -7.60
CA SER A 219 20.87 10.64 -8.39
C SER A 219 19.71 10.71 -9.40
N PHE A 220 19.15 9.56 -9.84
CA PHE A 220 17.97 9.51 -10.72
C PHE A 220 16.69 10.01 -10.04
N LEU A 221 16.66 10.07 -8.70
CA LEU A 221 15.55 10.67 -7.97
C LEU A 221 15.64 12.21 -7.95
N LEU A 222 16.84 12.78 -8.18
CA LEU A 222 17.08 14.23 -8.18
C LEU A 222 17.12 14.83 -9.58
N TYR A 223 17.70 14.10 -10.52
CA TYR A 223 17.84 14.53 -11.90
C TYR A 223 17.12 13.51 -12.78
N ASP A 224 16.42 13.97 -13.82
CA ASP A 224 15.89 13.07 -14.86
C ASP A 224 16.93 13.00 -15.98
N PRO A 225 17.88 12.05 -15.95
CA PRO A 225 18.85 11.95 -17.02
C PRO A 225 18.09 11.48 -18.27
N GLN A 226 18.14 12.29 -19.33
CA GLN A 226 17.52 11.98 -20.62
C GLN A 226 18.12 10.72 -21.30
N VAL A 227 19.19 10.17 -20.73
CA VAL A 227 20.07 9.15 -21.33
C VAL A 227 19.50 7.72 -21.20
N ILE A 228 18.96 7.32 -20.04
CA ILE A 228 18.46 5.94 -19.81
C ILE A 228 16.97 5.86 -20.10
N LYS A 229 16.54 5.54 -21.32
CA LYS A 229 15.10 5.52 -21.67
C LYS A 229 14.37 4.20 -21.38
N LYS A 230 15.00 3.01 -21.47
CA LYS A 230 14.25 1.74 -21.51
C LYS A 230 14.14 0.98 -20.19
N ARG A 231 15.13 1.06 -19.29
CA ARG A 231 15.14 0.30 -18.02
C ARG A 231 15.01 1.13 -16.74
N LYS A 232 14.45 2.35 -16.80
CA LYS A 232 14.25 3.21 -15.60
C LYS A 232 13.51 2.50 -14.46
N HIS A 233 12.53 1.65 -14.78
CA HIS A 233 11.77 0.87 -13.78
C HIS A 233 12.66 -0.03 -12.91
N LEU A 234 13.72 -0.64 -13.46
CA LEU A 234 14.65 -1.50 -12.72
C LEU A 234 15.52 -0.68 -11.76
N ILE A 235 15.94 0.52 -12.15
CA ILE A 235 16.69 1.42 -11.26
C ILE A 235 15.86 1.74 -10.02
N ILE A 236 14.59 2.13 -10.21
CA ILE A 236 13.70 2.39 -9.08
C ILE A 236 13.46 1.13 -8.25
N GLU A 237 13.36 -0.05 -8.87
CA GLU A 237 13.22 -1.33 -8.15
C GLU A 237 14.45 -1.67 -7.29
N ILE A 238 15.66 -1.39 -7.80
CA ILE A 238 16.91 -1.50 -7.02
C ILE A 238 16.83 -0.59 -5.79
N ILE A 239 16.45 0.68 -5.98
CA ILE A 239 16.33 1.65 -4.88
C ILE A 239 15.30 1.17 -3.85
N ILE A 240 14.13 0.68 -4.28
CA ILE A 240 13.10 0.12 -3.40
C ILE A 240 13.66 -1.04 -2.57
N HIS A 241 14.31 -2.01 -3.22
CA HIS A 241 14.85 -3.18 -2.54
C HIS A 241 15.83 -2.79 -1.43
N MET A 242 16.70 -1.83 -1.71
CA MET A 242 17.66 -1.37 -0.74
C MET A 242 17.08 -0.48 0.35
N PHE A 243 16.08 0.34 0.02
CA PHE A 243 15.33 1.13 0.99
C PHE A 243 14.65 0.23 2.03
N LEU A 244 13.98 -0.83 1.57
CA LEU A 244 13.29 -1.80 2.44
C LEU A 244 14.26 -2.60 3.33
N LYS A 245 15.52 -2.78 2.90
CA LYS A 245 16.59 -3.38 3.72
C LYS A 245 17.19 -2.42 4.76
N ASN A 246 16.70 -1.18 4.86
CA ASN A 246 17.14 -0.16 5.80
C ASN A 246 18.62 0.26 5.69
N ILE A 247 19.16 0.34 4.48
CA ILE A 247 20.54 0.78 4.25
C ILE A 247 20.68 2.28 4.59
N SER A 248 21.58 2.63 5.50
CA SER A 248 21.74 3.99 6.05
C SER A 248 21.98 5.04 4.98
N ILE A 249 22.91 4.80 4.05
CA ILE A 249 23.29 5.73 2.97
C ILE A 249 22.07 6.18 2.16
N ILE A 250 21.11 5.28 1.92
CA ILE A 250 19.89 5.59 1.16
C ILE A 250 18.94 6.44 1.98
N LYS A 251 18.70 6.06 3.24
CA LYS A 251 17.82 6.83 4.13
C LYS A 251 18.37 8.23 4.37
N ASP A 252 19.67 8.36 4.58
CA ASP A 252 20.34 9.63 4.79
C ASP A 252 20.25 10.52 3.54
N PHE A 253 20.50 9.95 2.35
CA PHE A 253 20.35 10.67 1.08
C PHE A 253 18.92 11.16 0.85
N ILE A 254 17.92 10.29 1.06
CA ILE A 254 16.51 10.63 0.87
C ILE A 254 16.08 11.69 1.90
N LYS A 255 16.51 11.56 3.16
CA LYS A 255 16.20 12.50 4.22
C LYS A 255 16.77 13.90 3.95
N GLN A 256 17.97 13.99 3.37
CA GLN A 256 18.61 15.26 3.02
C GLN A 256 17.89 15.99 1.88
N ASN A 257 17.33 15.26 0.90
CA ASN A 257 16.76 15.85 -0.32
C ASN A 257 15.25 15.57 -0.48
N ILE A 258 14.53 15.41 0.62
CA ILE A 258 13.21 14.77 0.63
C ILE A 258 12.17 15.48 -0.24
N ILE A 259 12.11 16.81 -0.16
CA ILE A 259 11.09 17.59 -0.88
C ILE A 259 11.34 17.53 -2.40
N ASP A 260 12.60 17.67 -2.83
CA ASP A 260 12.99 17.63 -4.24
C ASP A 260 12.74 16.24 -4.83
N ILE A 261 13.10 15.18 -4.10
CA ILE A 261 12.84 13.79 -4.49
C ILE A 261 11.34 13.56 -4.68
N LEU A 262 10.51 13.97 -3.72
CA LEU A 262 9.06 13.78 -3.82
C LEU A 262 8.48 14.56 -5.00
N ASN A 263 8.89 15.81 -5.21
CA ASN A 263 8.44 16.63 -6.33
C ASN A 263 8.86 16.05 -7.69
N ASN A 264 10.10 15.58 -7.81
CA ASN A 264 10.60 14.95 -9.03
C ASN A 264 9.86 13.65 -9.34
N ILE A 265 9.63 12.80 -8.33
CA ILE A 265 8.83 11.57 -8.48
C ILE A 265 7.44 11.92 -9.03
N LEU A 266 6.75 12.88 -8.42
CA LEU A 266 5.41 13.29 -8.85
C LEU A 266 5.40 13.92 -10.23
N LYS A 267 6.40 14.75 -10.55
CA LYS A 267 6.57 15.35 -11.87
C LYS A 267 6.77 14.27 -12.95
N SER A 268 7.61 13.27 -12.70
CA SER A 268 7.84 12.15 -13.62
C SER A 268 6.57 11.32 -13.83
N ILE A 269 5.83 11.02 -12.75
CA ILE A 269 4.53 10.33 -12.82
C ILE A 269 3.55 11.14 -13.67
N TYR A 270 3.40 12.44 -13.38
CA TYR A 270 2.46 13.31 -14.08
C TYR A 270 2.80 13.44 -15.58
N ASN A 271 4.07 13.61 -15.93
CA ASN A 271 4.50 13.72 -17.32
C ASN A 271 4.19 12.45 -18.14
N ASN A 272 4.34 11.26 -17.55
CA ASN A 272 3.99 10.01 -18.22
C ASN A 272 2.48 9.82 -18.38
N ILE A 273 1.71 10.13 -17.32
CA ILE A 273 0.25 9.94 -17.31
C ILE A 273 -0.47 10.96 -18.21
N LYS A 274 0.11 12.15 -18.45
CA LYS A 274 -0.40 13.06 -19.48
C LYS A 274 -0.57 12.40 -20.84
N CYS A 275 0.31 11.47 -21.17
CA CYS A 275 0.26 10.69 -22.40
C CYS A 275 -0.48 9.35 -22.24
N ASP A 276 -1.20 9.14 -21.12
CA ASP A 276 -1.92 7.90 -20.78
C ASP A 276 -1.02 6.64 -20.69
N HIS A 277 0.24 6.81 -20.28
CA HIS A 277 1.18 5.71 -20.06
C HIS A 277 1.26 5.34 -18.56
N TYR A 278 0.78 4.13 -18.22
CA TYR A 278 0.71 3.60 -16.85
C TYR A 278 1.68 2.43 -16.63
N ASP A 279 2.95 2.60 -16.98
CA ASP A 279 3.93 1.51 -17.00
C ASP A 279 4.52 1.14 -15.61
N TYR A 280 5.36 0.11 -15.59
CA TYR A 280 6.09 -0.32 -14.39
C TYR A 280 6.97 0.78 -13.76
N TYR A 281 7.41 1.76 -14.55
CA TYR A 281 8.20 2.87 -14.03
C TYR A 281 7.33 3.78 -13.14
N CYS A 282 6.15 4.19 -13.62
CA CYS A 282 5.18 4.95 -12.82
C CYS A 282 4.75 4.19 -11.56
N ILE A 283 4.52 2.87 -11.68
CA ILE A 283 4.15 1.99 -10.58
C ILE A 283 5.26 1.92 -9.52
N ASN A 284 6.52 1.72 -9.93
CA ASN A 284 7.65 1.67 -8.99
C ASN A 284 7.92 3.05 -8.37
N LEU A 285 7.74 4.14 -9.10
CA LEU A 285 7.80 5.50 -8.55
C LEU A 285 6.76 5.73 -7.45
N LEU A 286 5.52 5.27 -7.64
CA LEU A 286 4.50 5.32 -6.59
C LEU A 286 4.86 4.44 -5.38
N LYS A 287 5.45 3.26 -5.59
CA LYS A 287 5.88 2.38 -4.48
C LYS A 287 6.95 3.03 -3.61
N ILE A 288 8.02 3.56 -4.22
CA ILE A 288 9.08 4.23 -3.46
C ILE A 288 8.51 5.45 -2.73
N PHE A 289 7.62 6.22 -3.38
CA PHE A 289 6.93 7.35 -2.76
C PHE A 289 6.12 6.92 -1.53
N TYR A 290 5.32 5.85 -1.65
CA TYR A 290 4.57 5.28 -0.54
C TYR A 290 5.48 4.89 0.63
N TYR A 291 6.58 4.19 0.36
CA TYR A 291 7.52 3.77 1.39
C TYR A 291 8.19 4.96 2.10
N ILE A 292 8.56 6.01 1.36
CA ILE A 292 9.12 7.24 1.93
C ILE A 292 8.11 7.91 2.87
N ILE A 293 6.86 8.08 2.44
CA ILE A 293 5.80 8.72 3.27
C ILE A 293 5.47 7.90 4.53
N GLN A 294 5.53 6.57 4.43
CA GLN A 294 5.25 5.70 5.56
C GLN A 294 6.39 5.62 6.58
N ASP A 295 7.64 5.91 6.21
CA ASP A 295 8.77 5.87 7.15
C ASP A 295 8.80 7.13 8.05
N LYS A 296 8.46 6.94 9.33
CA LYS A 296 8.46 8.00 10.35
C LYS A 296 9.86 8.60 10.60
N ASN A 297 10.94 7.88 10.28
CA ASN A 297 12.31 8.36 10.51
C ASN A 297 12.80 9.32 9.42
N ILE A 298 12.13 9.30 8.25
CA ILE A 298 12.52 10.07 7.07
C ILE A 298 11.59 11.27 6.93
N VAL A 299 10.27 11.05 6.97
CA VAL A 299 9.28 12.11 6.86
C VAL A 299 8.77 12.49 8.25
N ASN A 300 9.29 13.60 8.79
CA ASN A 300 8.58 14.34 9.82
C ASN A 300 7.62 15.31 9.11
N LEU A 301 6.32 14.95 9.04
CA LEU A 301 5.35 15.75 8.29
C LEU A 301 5.17 17.15 8.85
N GLU A 302 5.25 17.30 10.18
CA GLU A 302 5.13 18.61 10.81
C GLU A 302 6.19 19.56 10.25
N ASN A 303 7.44 19.10 10.14
CA ASN A 303 8.55 19.91 9.64
C ASN A 303 8.60 20.07 8.12
N ASN A 304 8.12 19.07 7.36
CA ASN A 304 8.30 19.03 5.90
C ASN A 304 7.08 19.50 5.09
N PHE A 305 5.88 19.44 5.67
CA PHE A 305 4.63 19.75 4.96
C PHE A 305 3.73 20.79 5.68
N PHE A 306 3.97 21.09 6.96
CA PHE A 306 3.08 21.97 7.75
C PHE A 306 3.75 23.15 8.45
N SER A 307 5.02 23.07 8.87
CA SER A 307 5.63 24.12 9.70
C SER A 307 6.52 25.08 8.91
N TYR A 308 6.22 26.37 9.05
CA TYR A 308 7.26 27.39 9.19
C TYR A 308 7.92 27.21 10.55
N PRO A 309 9.26 27.12 10.67
CA PRO A 309 9.88 27.28 11.97
C PRO A 309 9.50 28.68 12.48
N LYS A 310 8.86 28.75 13.66
CA LYS A 310 8.39 30.01 14.25
C LYS A 310 9.48 31.07 14.46
N ASN A 311 10.76 30.77 14.25
CA ASN A 311 11.88 31.70 14.39
C ASN A 311 13.13 31.18 13.63
N THR A 312 13.35 31.54 12.37
CA THR A 312 14.73 31.65 11.79
C THR A 312 14.73 32.38 10.44
N SER A 313 15.08 33.67 10.44
CA SER A 313 15.74 34.45 9.36
C SER A 313 15.63 33.96 7.88
N TYR A 314 14.51 34.29 7.23
CA TYR A 314 14.32 35.05 5.99
C TYR A 314 15.00 34.76 4.63
N ILE A 315 15.92 33.81 4.42
CA ILE A 315 16.48 33.59 3.05
C ILE A 315 16.28 32.16 2.51
N ILE A 316 16.22 31.14 3.39
CA ILE A 316 16.06 29.71 2.99
C ILE A 316 14.57 29.31 2.86
N GLU A 317 13.65 30.14 3.32
CA GLU A 317 12.21 29.84 3.38
C GLU A 317 11.52 29.90 2.02
N HIS A 318 12.00 30.73 1.08
CA HIS A 318 11.31 30.98 -0.20
C HIS A 318 11.33 29.78 -1.16
N GLU A 319 12.46 29.07 -1.30
CA GLU A 319 12.53 27.87 -2.16
C GLU A 319 11.73 26.70 -1.58
N LYS A 320 11.75 26.51 -0.25
CA LYS A 320 10.98 25.46 0.42
C LYS A 320 9.47 25.64 0.23
N ASN A 321 8.97 26.88 0.29
CA ASN A 321 7.56 27.20 0.07
C ASN A 321 7.11 26.88 -1.36
N ASN A 322 7.88 27.32 -2.35
CA ASN A 322 7.62 26.99 -3.76
C ASN A 322 7.58 25.46 -3.95
N ASN A 323 8.52 24.74 -3.34
CA ASN A 323 8.58 23.30 -3.46
C ASN A 323 7.40 22.57 -2.77
N ILE A 324 6.90 23.05 -1.63
CA ILE A 324 5.71 22.50 -0.98
C ILE A 324 4.45 22.78 -1.82
N LEU A 325 4.30 23.98 -2.38
CA LEU A 325 3.20 24.30 -3.29
C LEU A 325 3.25 23.43 -4.57
N ILE A 326 4.44 23.20 -5.10
CA ILE A 326 4.68 22.31 -6.25
C ILE A 326 4.22 20.87 -5.93
N PHE A 327 4.49 20.38 -4.72
CA PHE A 327 4.05 19.05 -4.27
C PHE A 327 2.54 18.89 -4.37
N TYR A 328 1.78 19.78 -3.73
CA TYR A 328 0.32 19.73 -3.75
C TYR A 328 -0.24 19.91 -5.16
N LYS A 329 0.33 20.83 -5.94
CA LYS A 329 -0.05 21.03 -7.34
C LYS A 329 0.13 19.76 -8.18
N TYR A 330 1.24 19.05 -8.06
CA TYR A 330 1.45 17.82 -8.82
C TYR A 330 0.51 16.70 -8.38
N ILE A 331 0.31 16.47 -7.07
CA ILE A 331 -0.66 15.48 -6.60
C ILE A 331 -2.06 15.80 -7.13
N ASN A 332 -2.51 17.05 -6.99
CA ASN A 332 -3.83 17.49 -7.46
C ASN A 332 -4.00 17.25 -8.96
N ASN A 333 -2.98 17.57 -9.76
CA ASN A 333 -3.00 17.33 -11.20
C ASN A 333 -3.02 15.85 -11.58
N ILE A 334 -2.29 14.99 -10.85
CA ILE A 334 -2.34 13.54 -11.04
C ILE A 334 -3.75 13.03 -10.75
N ILE A 335 -4.32 13.38 -9.58
CA ILE A 335 -5.67 12.94 -9.20
C ILE A 335 -6.70 13.41 -10.23
N ASN A 336 -6.66 14.67 -10.65
CA ASN A 336 -7.58 15.21 -11.66
C ASN A 336 -7.48 14.44 -12.99
N LYS A 337 -6.26 14.21 -13.51
CA LYS A 337 -6.09 13.48 -14.77
C LYS A 337 -6.61 12.04 -14.68
N ILE A 338 -6.36 11.33 -13.58
CA ILE A 338 -6.92 9.97 -13.39
C ILE A 338 -8.44 10.04 -13.24
N ASN A 339 -8.96 11.02 -12.52
CA ASN A 339 -10.39 11.22 -12.36
C ASN A 339 -11.07 11.47 -13.71
N ASP A 340 -10.46 12.28 -14.59
CA ASP A 340 -10.93 12.52 -15.95
C ASP A 340 -10.93 11.24 -16.79
N VAL A 341 -9.88 10.41 -16.68
CA VAL A 341 -9.82 9.09 -17.33
C VAL A 341 -10.94 8.18 -16.82
N ILE A 342 -11.25 8.21 -15.53
CA ILE A 342 -12.36 7.44 -14.94
C ILE A 342 -13.72 7.96 -15.46
N LYS A 343 -13.92 9.28 -15.52
CA LYS A 343 -15.14 9.95 -15.99
C LYS A 343 -15.38 9.79 -17.49
N GLN A 344 -14.35 9.91 -18.33
CA GLN A 344 -14.47 9.70 -19.78
C GLN A 344 -14.96 8.28 -20.10
N ASN A 345 -14.56 7.30 -19.30
CA ASN A 345 -15.09 5.95 -19.38
C ASN A 345 -16.57 5.83 -18.93
N MET A 346 -17.14 6.79 -18.19
CA MET A 346 -18.57 6.83 -17.82
C MET A 346 -19.46 7.37 -18.96
N SER A 347 -18.94 8.27 -19.80
CA SER A 347 -19.74 8.92 -20.85
C SER A 347 -19.97 8.07 -22.11
N CYS A 348 -19.15 7.05 -22.35
CA CYS A 348 -19.24 6.20 -23.55
C CYS A 348 -20.07 4.94 -23.28
N LYS A 349 -21.40 5.07 -23.21
CA LYS A 349 -22.33 3.93 -23.09
C LYS A 349 -22.46 3.08 -24.37
N ASP A 350 -21.96 3.55 -25.51
CA ASP A 350 -22.20 2.93 -26.83
C ASP A 350 -20.98 2.27 -27.50
N SER A 351 -19.78 2.25 -26.88
CA SER A 351 -18.61 1.59 -27.47
C SER A 351 -18.28 0.30 -26.73
N ALA A 352 -18.74 -0.83 -27.27
CA ALA A 352 -18.58 -2.18 -26.75
C ALA A 352 -17.12 -2.70 -26.62
N ASN A 353 -16.09 -1.86 -26.55
CA ASN A 353 -14.69 -2.30 -26.56
C ASN A 353 -13.68 -1.54 -25.68
N ILE A 354 -14.05 -0.56 -24.85
CA ILE A 354 -13.07 0.12 -23.97
C ILE A 354 -13.65 0.33 -22.57
N HIS A 355 -13.90 -0.76 -21.85
CA HIS A 355 -14.06 -0.69 -20.40
C HIS A 355 -12.70 -0.96 -19.75
N ILE A 356 -11.91 0.09 -19.50
CA ILE A 356 -10.58 -0.02 -18.85
C ILE A 356 -10.66 -0.67 -17.46
N LEU A 357 -11.82 -0.60 -16.80
CA LEU A 357 -12.05 -1.28 -15.50
C LEU A 357 -12.65 -2.69 -15.63
N ASN A 358 -13.14 -3.13 -16.79
CA ASN A 358 -13.83 -4.42 -16.93
C ASN A 358 -13.12 -5.42 -17.84
N ASN A 359 -12.23 -4.96 -18.73
CA ASN A 359 -11.58 -5.84 -19.69
C ASN A 359 -10.27 -6.40 -19.11
N ASN A 360 -10.07 -7.72 -19.21
CA ASN A 360 -8.88 -8.45 -18.73
C ASN A 360 -7.61 -8.27 -19.60
N ASP A 361 -7.52 -7.20 -20.37
CA ASP A 361 -6.33 -6.90 -21.19
C ASP A 361 -5.15 -6.47 -20.31
N GLN A 362 -3.92 -6.83 -20.72
CA GLN A 362 -2.69 -6.47 -20.00
C GLN A 362 -2.55 -4.97 -19.72
N LEU A 363 -3.05 -4.10 -20.61
CA LEU A 363 -3.06 -2.64 -20.42
C LEU A 363 -3.97 -2.20 -19.27
N ASN A 364 -5.07 -2.91 -19.05
CA ASN A 364 -6.00 -2.64 -17.93
C ASN A 364 -5.44 -3.14 -16.61
N TYR A 365 -4.65 -4.24 -16.62
CA TYR A 365 -3.95 -4.70 -15.42
C TYR A 365 -2.96 -3.65 -14.89
N HIS A 366 -2.18 -3.03 -15.77
CA HIS A 366 -1.24 -1.98 -15.38
C HIS A 366 -1.93 -0.75 -14.80
N PHE A 367 -3.04 -0.31 -15.41
CA PHE A 367 -3.83 0.80 -14.89
C PHE A 367 -4.45 0.47 -13.53
N LYS A 368 -5.07 -0.71 -13.37
CA LYS A 368 -5.66 -1.16 -12.09
C LYS A 368 -4.60 -1.24 -10.98
N TYR A 369 -3.42 -1.77 -11.29
CA TYR A 369 -2.31 -1.85 -10.33
C TYR A 369 -1.76 -0.46 -9.98
N PHE A 370 -1.59 0.41 -10.96
CA PHE A 370 -1.25 1.81 -10.77
C PHE A 370 -2.26 2.52 -9.85
N LEU A 371 -3.56 2.41 -10.15
CA LEU A 371 -4.65 3.00 -9.38
C LEU A 371 -4.66 2.52 -7.93
N SER A 372 -4.48 1.21 -7.70
CA SER A 372 -4.43 0.63 -6.35
C SER A 372 -3.30 1.24 -5.51
N ILE A 373 -2.11 1.38 -6.08
CA ILE A 373 -0.96 1.97 -5.37
C ILE A 373 -1.16 3.47 -5.19
N LEU A 374 -1.69 4.18 -6.20
CA LEU A 374 -2.00 5.60 -6.09
C LEU A 374 -2.97 5.87 -4.93
N LEU A 375 -4.00 5.04 -4.78
CA LEU A 375 -4.92 5.14 -3.65
C LEU A 375 -4.20 4.88 -2.32
N CYS A 376 -3.33 3.87 -2.22
CA CYS A 376 -2.50 3.70 -1.01
C CYS A 376 -1.65 4.94 -0.70
N VAL A 377 -1.07 5.58 -1.71
CA VAL A 377 -0.29 6.81 -1.58
C VAL A 377 -1.17 7.95 -1.07
N ILE A 378 -2.30 8.21 -1.72
CA ILE A 378 -3.23 9.29 -1.33
C ILE A 378 -3.73 9.05 0.10
N LYS A 379 -4.13 7.81 0.45
CA LYS A 379 -4.59 7.44 1.80
C LYS A 379 -3.51 7.74 2.83
N SER A 380 -2.25 7.49 2.49
CA SER A 380 -1.11 7.79 3.35
C SER A 380 -0.93 9.29 3.52
N ILE A 381 -0.95 10.07 2.43
CA ILE A 381 -0.88 11.54 2.49
C ILE A 381 -2.00 12.09 3.38
N ILE A 382 -3.25 11.73 3.08
CA ILE A 382 -4.46 12.11 3.83
C ILE A 382 -4.31 11.74 5.32
N THR A 383 -4.01 10.48 5.63
CA THR A 383 -3.84 10.01 7.02
C THR A 383 -2.77 10.83 7.75
N ARG A 384 -1.66 11.12 7.08
CA ARG A 384 -0.54 11.86 7.65
C ARG A 384 -0.85 13.35 7.83
N ILE A 385 -1.53 13.99 6.87
CA ILE A 385 -2.07 15.34 6.98
C ILE A 385 -2.95 15.44 8.24
N PHE A 386 -3.77 14.42 8.49
CA PHE A 386 -4.71 14.41 9.62
C PHE A 386 -4.14 13.88 10.94
N GLN A 387 -2.95 13.25 10.95
CA GLN A 387 -2.27 12.87 12.20
C GLN A 387 -1.54 14.06 12.85
N GLY A 388 -1.14 15.09 12.08
CA GLY A 388 -0.55 16.34 12.60
C GLY A 388 -1.53 17.26 13.38
N LYS A 389 -2.67 16.70 13.83
CA LYS A 389 -3.85 17.41 14.38
C LYS A 389 -3.59 18.24 15.64
N ASN A 390 -2.45 18.11 16.30
CA ASN A 390 -2.14 18.96 17.46
C ASN A 390 -1.81 20.42 17.09
N ASN A 391 -1.61 20.75 15.80
CA ASN A 391 -1.11 22.08 15.38
C ASN A 391 -2.00 22.86 14.40
N ILE A 392 -3.15 22.33 13.96
CA ILE A 392 -4.04 22.97 12.94
C ILE A 392 -5.28 23.63 13.60
N GLN A 393 -5.38 23.65 14.94
CA GLN A 393 -6.54 24.22 15.63
C GLN A 393 -6.58 25.76 15.62
N ASP A 394 -5.45 26.40 15.40
CA ASP A 394 -5.39 27.86 15.30
C ASP A 394 -5.46 28.27 13.83
N SER A 395 -6.54 28.96 13.46
CA SER A 395 -6.61 29.66 12.18
C SER A 395 -5.36 30.54 12.03
N PRO A 396 -4.61 30.47 10.92
CA PRO A 396 -3.54 31.42 10.69
C PRO A 396 -4.15 32.83 10.73
N SER A 397 -3.58 33.72 11.55
CA SER A 397 -3.89 35.15 11.49
C SER A 397 -3.59 35.67 10.08
N ASP A 398 -4.38 36.64 9.61
CA ASP A 398 -4.42 37.17 8.23
C ASP A 398 -3.07 37.61 7.61
N ASP A 399 -1.97 37.66 8.37
CA ASP A 399 -0.62 38.03 7.90
C ASP A 399 0.29 36.83 7.56
N ASP A 400 -0.19 35.59 7.67
CA ASP A 400 0.65 34.41 7.49
C ASP A 400 0.62 33.83 6.07
N LYS A 401 1.80 33.70 5.44
CA LYS A 401 2.11 32.90 4.23
C LYS A 401 1.72 31.39 4.33
N ARG A 402 0.95 31.01 5.35
CA ARG A 402 0.36 29.69 5.60
C ARG A 402 -0.96 29.52 4.87
N GLU A 403 -1.67 30.61 4.52
CA GLU A 403 -2.98 30.53 3.88
C GLU A 403 -2.94 29.78 2.54
N GLU A 404 -1.98 30.07 1.66
CA GLU A 404 -1.83 29.40 0.35
C GLU A 404 -1.65 27.88 0.47
N VAL A 405 -0.85 27.42 1.44
CA VAL A 405 -0.63 25.98 1.69
C VAL A 405 -1.92 25.34 2.20
N TYR A 406 -2.65 26.00 3.09
CA TYR A 406 -3.94 25.53 3.57
C TYR A 406 -4.98 25.45 2.44
N GLU A 407 -5.00 26.42 1.52
CA GLU A 407 -5.87 26.37 0.35
C GLU A 407 -5.55 25.17 -0.54
N GLU A 408 -4.28 24.89 -0.81
CA GLU A 408 -3.87 23.72 -1.60
C GLU A 408 -4.19 22.39 -0.90
N ILE A 409 -4.10 22.33 0.43
CA ILE A 409 -4.58 21.17 1.21
C ILE A 409 -6.09 21.01 1.06
N ILE A 410 -6.87 22.10 1.18
CA ILE A 410 -8.33 22.04 0.99
C ILE A 410 -8.67 21.56 -0.43
N LYS A 411 -7.98 22.07 -1.45
CA LYS A 411 -8.12 21.61 -2.84
C LYS A 411 -7.81 20.12 -2.97
N LEU A 412 -6.73 19.64 -2.34
CA LEU A 412 -6.36 18.23 -2.34
C LEU A 412 -7.45 17.35 -1.74
N VAL A 413 -8.01 17.73 -0.59
CA VAL A 413 -9.08 16.94 0.05
C VAL A 413 -10.35 16.95 -0.82
N ASN A 414 -10.73 18.09 -1.41
CA ASN A 414 -11.88 18.17 -2.33
C ASN A 414 -11.71 17.27 -3.55
N VAL A 415 -10.58 17.40 -4.25
CA VAL A 415 -10.26 16.63 -5.45
C VAL A 415 -10.20 15.12 -5.13
N THR A 416 -9.61 14.76 -3.97
CA THR A 416 -9.57 13.38 -3.49
C THR A 416 -10.96 12.84 -3.21
N PHE A 417 -11.84 13.63 -2.57
CA PHE A 417 -13.21 13.22 -2.29
C PHE A 417 -13.99 12.92 -3.57
N GLU A 418 -13.98 13.85 -4.53
CA GLU A 418 -14.66 13.64 -5.81
C GLU A 418 -14.11 12.43 -6.57
N PHE A 419 -12.79 12.25 -6.56
CA PHE A 419 -12.13 11.10 -7.17
C PHE A 419 -12.59 9.77 -6.58
N VAL A 420 -12.63 9.66 -5.24
CA VAL A 420 -13.04 8.45 -4.52
C VAL A 420 -14.52 8.14 -4.76
N VAL A 421 -15.39 9.15 -4.74
CA VAL A 421 -16.82 9.01 -5.05
C VAL A 421 -17.01 8.47 -6.47
N ASN A 422 -16.32 9.02 -7.46
CA ASN A 422 -16.44 8.57 -8.85
C ASN A 422 -15.97 7.11 -9.06
N ILE A 423 -14.96 6.66 -8.31
CA ILE A 423 -14.52 5.25 -8.35
C ILE A 423 -15.65 4.33 -7.87
N ILE A 424 -16.28 4.67 -6.76
CA ILE A 424 -17.33 3.85 -6.17
C ILE A 424 -18.60 3.88 -7.05
N ASP A 425 -18.99 5.04 -7.59
CA ASP A 425 -20.15 5.14 -8.49
C ASP A 425 -19.99 4.27 -9.74
N LYS A 426 -18.79 4.18 -10.30
CA LYS A 426 -18.52 3.37 -11.50
C LYS A 426 -18.67 1.87 -11.25
N GLN A 427 -18.31 1.38 -10.07
CA GLN A 427 -18.42 -0.05 -9.73
C GLN A 427 -19.87 -0.52 -9.57
N LYS A 428 -20.83 0.40 -9.37
CA LYS A 428 -22.27 0.06 -9.36
C LYS A 428 -22.77 -0.46 -10.70
N GLU A 429 -22.13 -0.06 -11.80
CA GLU A 429 -22.52 -0.46 -13.16
C GLU A 429 -21.95 -1.84 -13.55
N THR A 430 -21.10 -2.44 -12.71
CA THR A 430 -20.33 -3.65 -13.00
C THR A 430 -20.69 -4.80 -12.06
N SER A 431 -20.76 -6.03 -12.58
CA SER A 431 -21.25 -7.20 -11.85
C SER A 431 -20.42 -7.48 -10.57
N PRO A 432 -21.06 -7.90 -9.46
CA PRO A 432 -20.47 -7.98 -8.12
C PRO A 432 -19.46 -9.13 -7.89
N ASP A 433 -19.04 -9.85 -8.93
CA ASP A 433 -18.37 -11.13 -8.76
C ASP A 433 -16.86 -11.04 -8.44
N GLU A 434 -16.21 -9.87 -8.61
CA GLU A 434 -14.81 -9.66 -8.20
C GLU A 434 -14.63 -8.33 -7.45
N GLU A 435 -14.50 -8.40 -6.12
CA GLU A 435 -14.18 -7.25 -5.25
C GLU A 435 -12.78 -6.71 -5.58
N GLU A 436 -12.69 -5.49 -6.11
CA GLU A 436 -11.39 -4.91 -6.47
C GLU A 436 -10.77 -4.12 -5.30
N ILE A 437 -9.48 -4.35 -5.03
CA ILE A 437 -8.73 -3.77 -3.89
C ILE A 437 -8.90 -2.25 -3.79
N TYR A 438 -9.00 -1.56 -4.93
CA TYR A 438 -9.13 -0.11 -4.97
C TYR A 438 -10.48 0.39 -4.44
N GLU A 439 -11.56 -0.39 -4.52
CA GLU A 439 -12.86 -0.03 -3.97
C GLU A 439 -12.83 -0.01 -2.44
N LEU A 440 -12.22 -1.03 -1.82
CA LEU A 440 -12.05 -1.08 -0.37
C LEU A 440 -11.18 0.08 0.15
N ILE A 441 -10.13 0.43 -0.58
CA ILE A 441 -9.27 1.58 -0.22
C ILE A 441 -10.06 2.89 -0.33
N SER A 442 -10.93 3.03 -1.34
CA SER A 442 -11.82 4.18 -1.52
C SER A 442 -12.74 4.38 -0.30
N TYR A 443 -13.40 3.33 0.19
CA TYR A 443 -14.19 3.43 1.42
C TYR A 443 -13.35 3.79 2.64
N ASP A 444 -12.17 3.19 2.79
CA ASP A 444 -11.28 3.53 3.90
C ASP A 444 -10.84 5.00 3.86
N MET A 445 -10.62 5.57 2.67
CA MET A 445 -10.34 7.00 2.53
C MET A 445 -11.52 7.86 2.95
N LEU A 446 -12.74 7.52 2.53
CA LEU A 446 -13.95 8.22 2.97
C LEU A 446 -14.00 8.22 4.50
N ILE A 447 -13.86 7.05 5.14
CA ILE A 447 -13.82 6.92 6.60
C ILE A 447 -12.71 7.77 7.22
N CYS A 448 -11.50 7.79 6.64
CA CYS A 448 -10.42 8.65 7.14
C CYS A 448 -10.79 10.13 7.07
N MET A 449 -11.47 10.55 6.00
CA MET A 449 -11.94 11.92 5.82
C MET A 449 -13.14 12.28 6.73
N THR A 450 -14.00 11.33 7.07
CA THR A 450 -15.15 11.59 7.96
C THR A 450 -14.77 11.82 9.42
N LYS A 451 -13.59 11.33 9.84
CA LYS A 451 -13.00 11.57 11.17
C LYS A 451 -12.41 12.97 11.35
N ILE A 452 -12.61 13.89 10.40
CA ILE A 452 -12.04 15.24 10.41
C ILE A 452 -13.06 16.22 10.98
N ASN A 453 -12.73 16.95 12.05
CA ASN A 453 -13.57 18.03 12.60
C ASN A 453 -13.00 19.44 12.33
N SER A 454 -11.89 19.59 11.58
CA SER A 454 -10.99 20.76 11.71
C SER A 454 -10.68 21.58 10.45
N LEU A 455 -11.23 21.28 9.27
CA LEU A 455 -11.09 22.18 8.11
C LEU A 455 -12.29 23.13 8.07
N LYS A 456 -12.06 24.41 7.74
CA LYS A 456 -13.04 25.55 7.70
C LYS A 456 -14.49 25.05 7.72
N TYR A 457 -15.31 25.51 8.68
CA TYR A 457 -16.70 25.07 8.92
C TYR A 457 -17.50 24.79 7.63
N ASN A 458 -17.38 25.68 6.62
CA ASN A 458 -18.05 25.56 5.33
C ASN A 458 -17.63 24.34 4.48
N PHE A 459 -16.34 24.00 4.45
CA PHE A 459 -15.83 22.80 3.77
C PHE A 459 -16.43 21.54 4.38
N PHE A 460 -16.45 21.51 5.72
CA PHE A 460 -16.95 20.36 6.46
C PHE A 460 -18.43 20.11 6.20
N GLU A 461 -19.25 21.17 6.17
CA GLU A 461 -20.67 21.04 5.83
C GLU A 461 -20.89 20.59 4.39
N TYR A 462 -20.13 21.13 3.43
CA TYR A 462 -20.21 20.74 2.01
C TYR A 462 -19.84 19.27 1.79
N PHE A 463 -18.68 18.84 2.30
CA PHE A 463 -18.21 17.45 2.23
C PHE A 463 -19.24 16.50 2.84
N LYS A 464 -19.76 16.85 4.02
CA LYS A 464 -20.77 16.07 4.73
C LYS A 464 -22.05 15.95 3.92
N GLY A 465 -22.57 17.05 3.35
CA GLY A 465 -23.78 17.05 2.52
C GLY A 465 -23.67 16.08 1.34
N LYS A 466 -22.64 16.27 0.50
CA LYS A 466 -22.41 15.40 -0.66
C LYS A 466 -22.23 13.93 -0.30
N LEU A 467 -21.56 13.63 0.81
CA LEU A 467 -21.32 12.26 1.23
C LEU A 467 -22.61 11.58 1.74
N PHE A 468 -23.50 12.32 2.42
CA PHE A 468 -24.82 11.81 2.78
C PHE A 468 -25.66 11.53 1.53
N ASP A 469 -25.73 12.47 0.58
CA ASP A 469 -26.48 12.28 -0.66
C ASP A 469 -25.99 11.04 -1.43
N PHE A 470 -24.66 10.89 -1.53
CA PHE A 470 -24.02 9.74 -2.16
C PHE A 470 -24.35 8.41 -1.47
N LEU A 471 -24.23 8.34 -0.14
CA LEU A 471 -24.50 7.11 0.61
C LEU A 471 -25.99 6.77 0.62
N ASP A 472 -26.88 7.77 0.68
CA ASP A 472 -28.32 7.56 0.57
C ASP A 472 -28.69 6.99 -0.81
N CYS A 473 -28.12 7.52 -1.90
CA CYS A 473 -28.29 6.96 -3.24
C CYS A 473 -27.83 5.49 -3.34
N ILE A 474 -26.65 5.16 -2.79
CA ILE A 474 -26.15 3.76 -2.78
C ILE A 474 -27.16 2.83 -2.11
N THR A 475 -27.66 3.21 -0.94
CA THR A 475 -28.61 2.36 -0.21
C THR A 475 -29.91 2.15 -0.98
N HIS A 476 -30.39 3.14 -1.75
CA HIS A 476 -31.62 3.01 -2.53
C HIS A 476 -31.45 2.15 -3.80
N ASP A 477 -30.33 2.26 -4.51
CA ASP A 477 -30.13 1.52 -5.77
C ASP A 477 -29.86 0.02 -5.55
N GLU A 478 -29.09 -0.33 -4.51
CA GLU A 478 -28.90 -1.73 -4.09
C GLU A 478 -30.23 -2.38 -3.66
N ILE A 479 -31.18 -1.59 -3.14
CA ILE A 479 -32.54 -2.06 -2.80
C ILE A 479 -33.37 -2.34 -4.05
N ILE A 480 -33.24 -1.53 -5.11
CA ILE A 480 -34.00 -1.70 -6.35
C ILE A 480 -33.53 -2.96 -7.09
N GLN A 481 -32.22 -3.19 -7.20
CA GLN A 481 -31.69 -4.40 -7.84
C GLN A 481 -32.15 -5.69 -7.13
N ASN A 482 -32.26 -5.66 -5.80
CA ASN A 482 -32.80 -6.78 -5.02
C ASN A 482 -34.32 -6.97 -5.18
N LYS A 483 -35.10 -5.90 -5.35
CA LYS A 483 -36.55 -6.00 -5.61
C LYS A 483 -36.91 -6.70 -6.92
N TYR A 484 -36.07 -6.60 -7.96
CA TYR A 484 -36.32 -7.28 -9.24
C TYR A 484 -36.06 -8.79 -9.19
N ASN A 485 -35.36 -9.29 -8.17
CA ASN A 485 -35.21 -10.73 -7.91
C ASN A 485 -36.38 -11.35 -7.12
N ASP A 486 -37.28 -10.51 -6.59
CA ASP A 486 -38.47 -10.91 -5.83
C ASP A 486 -39.77 -10.66 -6.61
N LYS A 487 -39.90 -11.27 -7.80
CA LYS A 487 -41.24 -11.67 -8.26
C LYS A 487 -41.51 -13.06 -7.72
N ILE A 488 -42.31 -13.17 -6.64
CA ILE A 488 -43.46 -14.08 -6.51
C ILE A 488 -44.08 -14.03 -5.08
N VAL A 489 -45.42 -13.95 -5.09
CA VAL A 489 -46.45 -14.06 -4.02
C VAL A 489 -46.69 -12.88 -3.07
N ILE A 490 -47.59 -11.98 -3.49
CA ILE A 490 -48.57 -11.34 -2.58
C ILE A 490 -49.78 -12.27 -2.53
N TYR A 491 -50.11 -12.83 -1.36
CA TYR A 491 -51.47 -13.33 -1.12
C TYR A 491 -52.30 -12.18 -0.55
N SER A 492 -53.30 -11.73 -1.32
CA SER A 492 -54.49 -11.11 -0.74
C SER A 492 -55.74 -11.65 -1.44
N LYS A 493 -56.67 -12.11 -0.61
CA LYS A 493 -57.95 -12.76 -0.90
C LYS A 493 -58.86 -11.97 -1.86
N ASN A 494 -59.69 -12.77 -2.55
CA ASN A 494 -60.99 -12.49 -3.18
C ASN A 494 -60.96 -11.91 -4.61
N GLY A 495 -61.22 -12.78 -5.57
CA GLY A 495 -61.58 -12.43 -6.94
C GLY A 495 -61.41 -13.63 -7.88
N LEU A 496 -62.51 -14.30 -8.19
CA LEU A 496 -62.64 -15.34 -9.22
C LEU A 496 -62.04 -14.86 -10.55
N LEU A 497 -61.05 -15.58 -11.09
CA LEU A 497 -60.75 -15.56 -12.53
C LEU A 497 -60.24 -16.94 -12.95
N ASP A 498 -61.18 -17.68 -13.55
CA ASP A 498 -61.10 -18.68 -14.62
C ASP A 498 -59.76 -19.38 -14.89
N ASP A 499 -59.83 -20.69 -14.70
CA ASP A 499 -59.08 -21.70 -15.46
C ASP A 499 -59.13 -21.38 -16.95
N ASN A 500 -57.97 -21.23 -17.60
CA ASN A 500 -57.62 -21.95 -18.83
C ASN A 500 -56.22 -21.54 -19.35
N ASN A 501 -55.42 -22.57 -19.65
CA ASN A 501 -54.26 -22.56 -20.54
C ASN A 501 -53.03 -21.73 -20.16
N ILE A 502 -52.13 -22.31 -19.36
CA ILE A 502 -50.69 -22.30 -19.70
C ILE A 502 -50.12 -23.70 -19.44
N ASN A 503 -49.62 -24.30 -20.52
CA ASN A 503 -49.03 -25.63 -20.63
C ASN A 503 -48.08 -25.98 -19.48
N ARG A 504 -48.47 -27.00 -18.71
CA ARG A 504 -47.55 -27.87 -18.00
C ARG A 504 -46.83 -28.70 -19.05
N ASP A 505 -45.61 -28.31 -19.41
CA ASP A 505 -44.53 -29.22 -19.77
C ASP A 505 -43.26 -28.41 -20.08
N LYS A 506 -42.14 -28.83 -19.47
CA LYS A 506 -40.77 -28.28 -19.56
C LYS A 506 -40.42 -27.10 -18.65
N ILE A 507 -40.40 -27.34 -17.34
CA ILE A 507 -39.31 -26.81 -16.50
C ILE A 507 -38.85 -27.96 -15.60
N ASN A 508 -37.79 -28.67 -16.04
CA ASN A 508 -36.96 -29.46 -15.15
C ASN A 508 -36.29 -28.48 -14.17
N TYR A 509 -36.92 -28.28 -13.01
CA TYR A 509 -36.26 -27.71 -11.86
C TYR A 509 -35.20 -28.69 -11.38
N LEU A 510 -33.95 -28.50 -11.86
CA LEU A 510 -32.80 -28.89 -11.06
C LEU A 510 -32.90 -28.09 -9.76
N CYS A 511 -33.29 -28.79 -8.70
CA CYS A 511 -33.27 -28.31 -7.33
C CYS A 511 -31.82 -28.02 -6.92
N ASN A 512 -31.32 -26.81 -7.17
CA ASN A 512 -30.22 -26.24 -6.39
C ASN A 512 -30.82 -25.35 -5.30
N ASN A 513 -31.02 -25.96 -4.13
CA ASN A 513 -31.45 -25.34 -2.88
C ASN A 513 -30.37 -24.43 -2.28
N ASN A 514 -29.93 -23.38 -2.98
CA ASN A 514 -29.01 -22.36 -2.44
C ASN A 514 -29.39 -20.95 -2.94
N LYS A 515 -30.64 -20.52 -2.73
CA LYS A 515 -30.92 -19.07 -2.72
C LYS A 515 -30.44 -18.51 -1.38
N ASN A 516 -29.25 -17.90 -1.37
CA ASN A 516 -28.74 -17.15 -0.21
C ASN A 516 -29.69 -15.99 0.09
N VAL A 517 -30.59 -16.17 1.05
CA VAL A 517 -31.62 -15.18 1.43
C VAL A 517 -31.04 -13.85 1.94
N LEU A 518 -29.74 -13.84 2.29
CA LEU A 518 -28.97 -12.66 2.70
C LEU A 518 -27.93 -12.26 1.63
N SER A 519 -28.25 -12.43 0.35
CA SER A 519 -27.35 -12.10 -0.78
C SER A 519 -26.90 -10.64 -0.81
N PHE A 520 -27.64 -9.74 -0.16
CA PHE A 520 -27.26 -8.32 -0.04
C PHE A 520 -26.06 -8.09 0.89
N VAL A 521 -25.73 -9.04 1.77
CA VAL A 521 -24.64 -8.89 2.73
C VAL A 521 -23.31 -9.26 2.06
N ASN A 522 -22.66 -8.26 1.47
CA ASN A 522 -21.30 -8.33 0.94
C ASN A 522 -20.38 -7.33 1.65
N LYS A 523 -19.07 -7.35 1.37
CA LYS A 523 -18.11 -6.45 2.05
C LYS A 523 -18.35 -4.98 1.71
N THR A 524 -18.68 -4.66 0.46
CA THR A 524 -19.01 -3.30 0.00
C THR A 524 -20.18 -2.72 0.79
N TYR A 525 -21.26 -3.48 0.94
CA TYR A 525 -22.43 -3.12 1.73
C TYR A 525 -22.06 -2.82 3.19
N VAL A 526 -21.23 -3.67 3.80
CA VAL A 526 -20.75 -3.43 5.17
C VAL A 526 -19.89 -2.17 5.25
N LYS A 527 -19.04 -1.91 4.25
CA LYS A 527 -18.20 -0.71 4.16
C LYS A 527 -19.02 0.57 3.97
N ASN A 528 -20.11 0.52 3.21
CA ASN A 528 -21.09 1.60 3.10
C ASN A 528 -21.63 1.99 4.48
N PHE A 529 -22.08 1.00 5.25
CA PHE A 529 -22.59 1.23 6.60
C PHE A 529 -21.49 1.61 7.60
N GLU A 530 -20.24 1.17 7.40
CA GLU A 530 -19.09 1.65 8.19
C GLU A 530 -18.84 3.15 7.97
N CYS A 531 -18.90 3.62 6.71
CA CYS A 531 -18.83 5.05 6.37
C CYS A 531 -19.95 5.84 7.06
N LEU A 532 -21.20 5.39 6.91
CA LEU A 532 -22.36 6.00 7.56
C LEU A 532 -22.21 6.01 9.08
N PHE A 533 -21.72 4.91 9.66
CA PHE A 533 -21.47 4.78 11.10
C PHE A 533 -20.49 5.84 11.59
N TYR A 534 -19.33 6.02 10.94
CA TYR A 534 -18.35 7.02 11.37
C TYR A 534 -18.83 8.45 11.12
N LEU A 535 -19.52 8.70 10.02
CA LEU A 535 -20.23 9.96 9.81
C LEU A 535 -21.19 10.23 10.94
N CYS A 536 -21.87 9.19 11.41
CA CYS A 536 -22.82 9.20 12.49
C CYS A 536 -22.16 9.39 13.87
N LEU A 537 -20.98 8.86 14.10
CA LEU A 537 -20.32 9.00 15.39
C LEU A 537 -19.72 10.41 15.60
N TYR A 538 -19.07 10.98 14.59
CA TYR A 538 -18.31 12.22 14.79
C TYR A 538 -19.13 13.51 14.71
N ASN A 539 -20.34 13.47 14.14
CA ASN A 539 -21.16 14.66 13.85
C ASN A 539 -22.48 14.71 14.65
N GLU A 540 -22.50 14.17 15.88
CA GLU A 540 -23.73 14.00 16.68
C GLU A 540 -24.56 15.28 16.84
N LYS A 541 -23.92 16.45 17.03
CA LYS A 541 -24.58 17.74 17.37
C LYS A 541 -25.28 18.44 16.19
N ASN A 542 -24.81 18.29 14.95
CA ASN A 542 -25.30 19.05 13.78
C ASN A 542 -26.28 18.21 12.92
N ARG A 543 -27.26 17.54 13.54
CA ARG A 543 -27.87 16.35 12.92
C ARG A 543 -29.37 16.10 13.14
N ILE A 544 -30.20 17.13 12.95
CA ILE A 544 -31.66 16.96 12.99
C ILE A 544 -32.25 16.58 11.60
N HIS A 545 -31.54 16.84 10.50
CA HIS A 545 -32.17 16.82 9.15
C HIS A 545 -31.68 15.76 8.14
N ASN A 546 -30.54 15.08 8.35
CA ASN A 546 -29.92 14.30 7.26
C ASN A 546 -30.19 12.79 7.28
N ILE A 547 -30.58 12.18 8.40
CA ILE A 547 -30.94 10.75 8.41
C ILE A 547 -32.42 10.62 8.07
N SER A 548 -32.73 10.13 6.88
CA SER A 548 -34.11 9.96 6.42
C SER A 548 -34.81 8.83 7.20
N ILE A 549 -36.13 8.97 7.40
CA ILE A 549 -36.92 7.89 8.03
C ILE A 549 -36.97 6.63 7.16
N ASN A 550 -36.81 6.78 5.84
CA ASN A 550 -36.75 5.68 4.89
C ASN A 550 -35.51 4.82 5.13
N LEU A 551 -34.35 5.45 5.36
CA LEU A 551 -33.12 4.72 5.70
C LEU A 551 -33.32 3.89 6.98
N ILE A 552 -33.95 4.46 8.02
CA ILE A 552 -34.20 3.73 9.27
C ILE A 552 -35.17 2.56 9.06
N ARG A 553 -36.25 2.74 8.29
CA ARG A 553 -37.18 1.65 7.93
C ARG A 553 -36.48 0.52 7.17
N ASN A 554 -35.50 0.86 6.32
CA ASN A 554 -34.71 -0.14 5.61
C ASN A 554 -33.81 -0.92 6.56
N ILE A 555 -33.12 -0.23 7.48
CA ILE A 555 -32.33 -0.87 8.54
C ILE A 555 -33.22 -1.81 9.38
N GLU A 556 -34.43 -1.38 9.73
CA GLU A 556 -35.43 -2.19 10.43
C GLU A 556 -35.77 -3.48 9.66
N ASN A 557 -36.12 -3.37 8.37
CA ASN A 557 -36.42 -4.53 7.52
C ASN A 557 -35.22 -5.49 7.39
N ASN A 558 -34.01 -4.95 7.26
CA ASN A 558 -32.80 -5.75 7.18
C ASN A 558 -32.54 -6.47 8.50
N ILE A 559 -32.72 -5.80 9.64
CA ILE A 559 -32.61 -6.44 10.95
C ILE A 559 -33.60 -7.59 11.09
N PHE A 560 -34.88 -7.40 10.75
CA PHE A 560 -35.85 -8.50 10.79
C PHE A 560 -35.40 -9.71 9.96
N THR A 561 -34.86 -9.46 8.76
CA THR A 561 -34.36 -10.49 7.85
C THR A 561 -33.13 -11.20 8.43
N ILE A 562 -32.18 -10.44 9.00
CA ILE A 562 -30.97 -10.98 9.63
C ILE A 562 -31.35 -11.93 10.77
N TYR A 563 -32.20 -11.50 11.71
CA TYR A 563 -32.60 -12.35 12.85
C TYR A 563 -33.38 -13.60 12.40
N LYS A 564 -34.10 -13.53 11.28
CA LYS A 564 -34.83 -14.69 10.74
C LYS A 564 -33.90 -15.76 10.17
N TYR A 565 -32.77 -15.37 9.56
CA TYR A 565 -31.94 -16.30 8.77
C TYR A 565 -30.51 -16.50 9.29
N ILE A 566 -30.08 -15.81 10.34
CA ILE A 566 -28.69 -15.85 10.86
C ILE A 566 -28.18 -17.26 11.21
N HIS A 567 -29.07 -18.17 11.63
CA HIS A 567 -28.71 -19.54 11.97
C HIS A 567 -28.21 -20.35 10.77
N ILE A 568 -28.63 -19.98 9.56
CA ILE A 568 -28.35 -20.69 8.30
C ILE A 568 -27.08 -20.11 7.61
N CYS A 569 -26.55 -18.98 8.09
CA CYS A 569 -25.38 -18.33 7.51
C CYS A 569 -24.07 -19.10 7.75
N ASN A 570 -23.17 -19.03 6.76
CA ASN A 570 -21.78 -19.47 6.88
C ASN A 570 -20.97 -18.52 7.81
N ILE A 571 -19.74 -18.91 8.12
CA ILE A 571 -18.87 -18.15 9.05
C ILE A 571 -18.55 -16.74 8.51
N ASN A 572 -18.19 -16.62 7.23
CA ASN A 572 -17.83 -15.33 6.62
C ASN A 572 -19.00 -14.33 6.66
N THR A 573 -20.21 -14.77 6.32
CA THR A 573 -21.41 -13.93 6.41
C THR A 573 -21.72 -13.55 7.85
N LYS A 574 -21.50 -14.45 8.83
CA LYS A 574 -21.68 -14.13 10.25
C LYS A 574 -20.73 -13.05 10.74
N GLU A 575 -19.47 -13.04 10.29
CA GLU A 575 -18.51 -11.98 10.63
C GLU A 575 -18.92 -10.62 10.06
N LEU A 576 -19.37 -10.59 8.80
CA LEU A 576 -19.91 -9.39 8.17
C LEU A 576 -21.15 -8.87 8.91
N LEU A 577 -22.07 -9.76 9.28
CA LEU A 577 -23.26 -9.43 10.04
C LEU A 577 -22.95 -8.89 11.43
N ASN A 578 -21.90 -9.37 12.11
CA ASN A 578 -21.48 -8.83 13.42
C ASN A 578 -21.02 -7.37 13.30
N SER A 579 -20.35 -7.01 12.21
CA SER A 579 -19.92 -5.63 11.96
C SER A 579 -21.10 -4.75 11.57
N LEU A 580 -21.95 -5.24 10.65
CA LEU A 580 -23.13 -4.53 10.18
C LEU A 580 -24.14 -4.25 11.31
N SER A 581 -24.35 -5.22 12.21
CA SER A 581 -25.29 -5.07 13.31
C SER A 581 -24.85 -3.98 14.29
N LEU A 582 -23.54 -3.83 14.55
CA LEU A 582 -22.98 -2.71 15.31
C LEU A 582 -23.28 -1.37 14.62
N TYR A 583 -23.03 -1.29 13.32
CA TYR A 583 -23.23 -0.06 12.57
C TYR A 583 -24.70 0.37 12.57
N TYR A 584 -25.62 -0.56 12.28
CA TYR A 584 -27.06 -0.33 12.37
C TYR A 584 -27.48 0.16 13.75
N LEU A 585 -27.03 -0.51 14.80
CA LEU A 585 -27.42 -0.21 16.17
C LEU A 585 -27.01 1.22 16.56
N VAL A 586 -25.78 1.63 16.25
CA VAL A 586 -25.31 2.98 16.57
C VAL A 586 -25.99 4.06 15.72
N ILE A 587 -26.26 3.79 14.44
CA ILE A 587 -27.04 4.71 13.59
C ILE A 587 -28.45 4.92 14.18
N ILE A 588 -29.11 3.85 14.62
CA ILE A 588 -30.42 3.91 15.29
C ILE A 588 -30.33 4.71 16.60
N PHE A 589 -29.33 4.42 17.45
CA PHE A 589 -29.12 5.14 18.70
C PHE A 589 -29.05 6.65 18.48
N ILE A 590 -28.24 7.10 17.52
CA ILE A 590 -28.07 8.53 17.25
C ILE A 590 -29.33 9.13 16.63
N TYR A 591 -30.03 8.40 15.77
CA TYR A 591 -31.31 8.85 15.21
C TYR A 591 -32.34 9.11 16.32
N ILE A 592 -32.49 8.20 17.28
CA ILE A 592 -33.43 8.36 18.39
C ILE A 592 -33.00 9.55 19.26
N LYS A 593 -31.72 9.60 19.67
CA LYS A 593 -31.16 10.67 20.50
C LYS A 593 -31.42 12.06 19.91
N ASN A 594 -31.26 12.22 18.60
CA ASN A 594 -31.42 13.52 17.93
C ASN A 594 -32.87 13.92 17.67
N ASN A 595 -33.79 12.95 17.65
CA ASN A 595 -35.21 13.22 17.39
C ASN A 595 -36.08 13.21 18.65
N LEU A 596 -35.51 13.13 19.87
CA LEU A 596 -36.26 12.99 21.13
C LEU A 596 -37.42 13.99 21.30
N TYR A 597 -37.28 15.20 20.74
CA TYR A 597 -38.31 16.25 20.78
C TYR A 597 -39.44 16.07 19.74
N ASN A 598 -39.22 15.28 18.68
CA ASN A 598 -40.18 14.99 17.63
C ASN A 598 -40.88 13.64 17.86
N LYS A 599 -41.98 13.68 18.62
CA LYS A 599 -42.72 12.48 19.05
C LYS A 599 -43.24 11.65 17.88
N GLU A 600 -43.67 12.25 16.78
CA GLU A 600 -44.23 11.53 15.62
C GLU A 600 -43.19 10.64 14.95
N LYS A 601 -41.97 11.15 14.71
CA LYS A 601 -40.89 10.38 14.09
C LYS A 601 -40.45 9.20 14.94
N ILE A 602 -40.39 9.37 16.27
CA ILE A 602 -39.92 8.30 17.16
C ILE A 602 -41.02 7.27 17.45
N HIS A 603 -42.28 7.67 17.55
CA HIS A 603 -43.36 6.71 17.80
C HIS A 603 -43.43 5.61 16.74
N LEU A 604 -43.03 5.90 15.50
CA LEU A 604 -42.91 4.93 14.42
C LEU A 604 -41.87 3.82 14.68
N LEU A 605 -40.85 4.09 15.51
CA LEU A 605 -39.80 3.12 15.85
C LEU A 605 -40.12 2.28 17.09
N LYS A 606 -41.23 2.55 17.77
CA LYS A 606 -41.54 1.95 19.07
C LYS A 606 -41.61 0.42 19.01
N SER A 607 -42.32 -0.11 18.01
CA SER A 607 -42.47 -1.56 17.78
C SER A 607 -41.13 -2.22 17.47
N PHE A 608 -40.31 -1.57 16.64
CA PHE A 608 -39.00 -2.06 16.25
C PHE A 608 -38.01 -2.09 17.42
N ILE A 609 -37.92 -1.01 18.21
CA ILE A 609 -37.07 -0.94 19.41
C ILE A 609 -37.48 -2.04 20.40
N GLN A 610 -38.78 -2.23 20.60
CA GLN A 610 -39.29 -3.30 21.45
C GLN A 610 -38.87 -4.68 20.95
N PHE A 611 -39.00 -4.95 19.64
CA PHE A 611 -38.54 -6.19 19.04
C PHE A 611 -37.04 -6.42 19.28
N LEU A 612 -36.21 -5.42 18.97
CA LEU A 612 -34.75 -5.51 19.07
C LEU A 612 -34.28 -5.77 20.51
N ILE A 613 -34.84 -5.06 21.49
CA ILE A 613 -34.53 -5.23 22.92
C ILE A 613 -34.88 -6.65 23.38
N ILE A 614 -36.10 -7.11 23.08
CA ILE A 614 -36.58 -8.43 23.52
C ILE A 614 -35.74 -9.55 22.88
N LYS A 615 -35.45 -9.43 21.57
CA LYS A 615 -34.70 -10.43 20.83
C LYS A 615 -33.26 -10.57 21.32
N GLU A 616 -32.54 -9.47 21.53
CA GLU A 616 -31.18 -9.55 22.05
C GLU A 616 -31.14 -10.09 23.48
N ILE A 617 -32.04 -9.68 24.39
CA ILE A 617 -32.06 -10.21 25.76
C ILE A 617 -32.28 -11.74 25.77
N LYS A 618 -33.18 -12.25 24.91
CA LYS A 618 -33.48 -13.69 24.81
C LYS A 618 -32.39 -14.50 24.11
N GLU A 619 -31.99 -14.06 22.92
CA GLU A 619 -31.22 -14.89 21.99
C GLU A 619 -29.73 -14.59 22.01
N ARG A 620 -29.32 -13.43 22.57
CA ARG A 620 -27.92 -13.00 22.77
C ARG A 620 -27.06 -13.14 21.50
N ILE A 621 -27.67 -12.88 20.33
CA ILE A 621 -27.09 -13.20 19.01
C ILE A 621 -25.83 -12.38 18.74
N PHE A 622 -25.82 -11.11 19.14
CA PHE A 622 -24.70 -10.18 18.92
C PHE A 622 -24.07 -9.63 20.20
N LEU A 623 -24.84 -9.55 21.30
CA LEU A 623 -24.44 -9.00 22.60
C LEU A 623 -23.01 -9.34 23.04
N PHE A 624 -22.63 -10.62 23.06
CA PHE A 624 -21.31 -11.05 23.57
C PHE A 624 -20.23 -11.15 22.49
N LYS A 625 -20.57 -10.90 21.22
CA LYS A 625 -19.60 -11.00 20.12
C LYS A 625 -18.77 -9.73 19.95
N ASN A 626 -19.30 -8.57 20.37
CA ASN A 626 -18.62 -7.30 20.23
C ASN A 626 -18.92 -6.38 21.42
N GLU A 627 -17.87 -5.96 22.13
CA GLU A 627 -17.96 -5.11 23.32
C GLU A 627 -18.61 -3.74 23.00
N LEU A 628 -18.34 -3.16 21.83
CA LEU A 628 -18.96 -1.91 21.38
C LEU A 628 -20.46 -2.09 21.07
N TYR A 629 -20.84 -3.25 20.55
CA TYR A 629 -22.25 -3.56 20.30
C TYR A 629 -23.01 -3.61 21.62
N PHE A 630 -22.43 -4.28 22.62
CA PHE A 630 -23.03 -4.35 23.94
C PHE A 630 -23.24 -2.96 24.57
N LEU A 631 -22.22 -2.11 24.50
CA LEU A 631 -22.31 -0.72 24.96
C LEU A 631 -23.43 0.05 24.25
N ALA A 632 -23.49 -0.05 22.92
CA ALA A 632 -24.52 0.63 22.13
C ALA A 632 -25.92 0.11 22.47
N PHE A 633 -26.06 -1.21 22.68
CA PHE A 633 -27.32 -1.83 23.08
C PHE A 633 -27.81 -1.31 24.43
N ILE A 634 -26.92 -1.30 25.43
CA ILE A 634 -27.24 -0.80 26.77
C ILE A 634 -27.64 0.68 26.73
N LYS A 635 -26.94 1.50 25.94
CA LYS A 635 -27.30 2.91 25.74
C LYS A 635 -28.68 3.09 25.10
N ILE A 636 -29.04 2.26 24.11
CA ILE A 636 -30.38 2.27 23.51
C ILE A 636 -31.43 1.83 24.52
N LEU A 637 -31.17 0.79 25.30
CA LEU A 637 -32.10 0.30 26.33
C LEU A 637 -32.39 1.42 27.34
N ASN A 638 -31.33 2.04 27.87
CA ASN A 638 -31.46 3.15 28.82
C ASN A 638 -32.26 4.32 28.21
N LEU A 639 -31.86 4.78 27.03
CA LEU A 639 -32.51 5.89 26.34
C LEU A 639 -33.98 5.58 26.01
N SER A 640 -34.29 4.33 25.69
CA SER A 640 -35.67 3.89 25.38
C SER A 640 -36.57 3.84 26.61
N ILE A 641 -36.02 3.41 27.76
CA ILE A 641 -36.75 3.36 29.03
C ILE A 641 -37.00 4.77 29.57
N CYS A 642 -35.96 5.62 29.60
CA CYS A 642 -36.04 6.98 30.13
C CYS A 642 -37.01 7.87 29.34
N ASN A 643 -37.19 7.61 28.03
CA ASN A 643 -38.08 8.39 27.15
C ASN A 643 -39.41 7.69 26.82
N ASN A 644 -39.81 6.64 27.54
CA ASN A 644 -41.06 5.88 27.32
C ASN A 644 -41.23 5.26 25.91
N LEU A 645 -40.12 5.02 25.21
CA LEU A 645 -40.11 4.28 23.94
C LEU A 645 -40.25 2.77 24.16
N PHE A 646 -39.81 2.29 25.32
CA PHE A 646 -40.01 0.92 25.75
C PHE A 646 -40.80 0.91 27.06
N ASP A 647 -41.91 0.17 27.13
CA ASP A 647 -42.64 0.04 28.40
C ASP A 647 -41.85 -0.85 29.35
N PHE A 648 -41.32 -0.24 30.40
CA PHE A 648 -40.57 -0.92 31.45
C PHE A 648 -41.33 -2.11 32.06
N LYS A 649 -42.68 -2.13 32.03
CA LYS A 649 -43.45 -3.32 32.47
C LYS A 649 -43.10 -4.56 31.68
N ILE A 650 -42.82 -4.44 30.39
CA ILE A 650 -42.48 -5.58 29.52
C ILE A 650 -41.20 -6.24 30.03
N LEU A 651 -40.20 -5.44 30.42
CA LEU A 651 -38.94 -5.95 31.01
C LEU A 651 -39.21 -6.81 32.26
N LEU A 652 -40.16 -6.39 33.10
CA LEU A 652 -40.46 -7.03 34.38
C LEU A 652 -41.43 -8.23 34.26
N CYS A 653 -42.45 -8.16 33.39
CA CYS A 653 -43.55 -9.13 33.36
C CYS A 653 -43.17 -10.49 32.76
N GLU A 654 -42.14 -10.56 31.91
CA GLU A 654 -41.79 -11.76 31.13
C GLU A 654 -40.42 -12.37 31.50
N LYS A 655 -39.92 -12.12 32.73
CA LYS A 655 -38.59 -12.55 33.21
C LYS A 655 -37.38 -12.03 32.41
N TYR A 656 -37.58 -11.15 31.42
CA TYR A 656 -36.47 -10.51 30.71
C TYR A 656 -35.52 -9.74 31.62
N PHE A 657 -36.02 -9.19 32.72
CA PHE A 657 -35.17 -8.55 33.72
C PHE A 657 -34.23 -9.56 34.39
N ASP A 658 -34.68 -10.79 34.68
CA ASP A 658 -33.81 -11.84 35.20
C ASP A 658 -32.72 -12.22 34.17
N ASP A 659 -33.11 -12.36 32.90
CA ASP A 659 -32.16 -12.65 31.81
C ASP A 659 -31.16 -11.50 31.59
N PHE A 660 -31.61 -10.26 31.73
CA PHE A 660 -30.77 -9.06 31.68
C PHE A 660 -29.77 -9.00 32.84
N ILE A 661 -30.19 -9.37 34.04
CA ILE A 661 -29.31 -9.45 35.22
C ILE A 661 -28.28 -10.59 35.06
N ARG A 662 -28.64 -11.71 34.44
CA ARG A 662 -27.67 -12.76 34.08
C ARG A 662 -26.64 -12.26 33.06
N ILE A 663 -27.09 -11.50 32.06
CA ILE A 663 -26.18 -10.87 31.08
C ILE A 663 -25.19 -9.93 31.78
N LEU A 664 -25.65 -9.16 32.77
CA LEU A 664 -24.80 -8.33 33.63
C LEU A 664 -23.76 -9.18 34.37
N GLU A 665 -24.17 -10.25 35.07
CA GLU A 665 -23.27 -11.14 35.81
C GLU A 665 -22.18 -11.78 34.93
N GLU A 666 -22.53 -12.18 33.71
CA GLU A 666 -21.62 -12.81 32.75
C GLU A 666 -20.65 -11.80 32.08
N SER A 667 -20.88 -10.49 32.23
CA SER A 667 -20.11 -9.45 31.55
C SER A 667 -18.83 -9.01 32.28
N LYS A 668 -17.94 -8.32 31.57
CA LYS A 668 -16.72 -7.74 32.15
C LYS A 668 -17.07 -6.68 33.19
N LEU A 669 -16.20 -6.51 34.20
CA LEU A 669 -16.40 -5.55 35.30
C LEU A 669 -16.68 -4.11 34.82
N SER A 670 -16.00 -3.65 33.75
CA SER A 670 -16.25 -2.33 33.15
C SER A 670 -17.67 -2.16 32.59
N MET A 671 -18.28 -3.24 32.08
CA MET A 671 -19.66 -3.24 31.61
C MET A 671 -20.65 -3.30 32.76
N GLN A 672 -20.33 -4.11 33.78
CA GLN A 672 -21.12 -4.20 35.00
C GLN A 672 -21.28 -2.83 35.65
N GLU A 673 -20.19 -2.05 35.70
CA GLU A 673 -20.20 -0.68 36.19
C GLU A 673 -21.16 0.22 35.41
N GLN A 674 -21.05 0.27 34.07
CA GLN A 674 -21.93 1.11 33.26
C GLN A 674 -23.41 0.72 33.36
N ILE A 675 -23.71 -0.58 33.34
CA ILE A 675 -25.10 -1.05 33.46
C ILE A 675 -25.66 -0.73 34.84
N LEU A 676 -24.85 -0.85 35.90
CA LEU A 676 -25.25 -0.46 37.25
C LEU A 676 -25.59 1.05 37.31
N TYR A 677 -24.78 1.90 36.69
CA TYR A 677 -25.09 3.34 36.58
C TYR A 677 -26.43 3.60 35.88
N PHE A 678 -26.74 2.90 34.78
CA PHE A 678 -28.03 3.07 34.11
C PHE A 678 -29.21 2.54 34.94
N ILE A 679 -29.05 1.44 35.67
CA ILE A 679 -30.09 0.97 36.61
C ILE A 679 -30.32 2.03 37.70
N LEU A 680 -29.27 2.67 38.20
CA LEU A 680 -29.40 3.79 39.15
C LEU A 680 -30.13 4.98 38.51
N GLU A 681 -29.86 5.34 37.26
CA GLU A 681 -30.63 6.38 36.55
C GLU A 681 -32.12 6.02 36.48
N TRP A 682 -32.49 4.76 36.22
CA TRP A 682 -33.89 4.32 36.20
C TRP A 682 -34.58 4.52 37.55
N THR A 683 -33.87 4.36 38.66
CA THR A 683 -34.42 4.60 40.01
C THR A 683 -34.76 6.06 40.28
N GLN A 684 -34.20 7.00 39.52
CA GLN A 684 -34.54 8.42 39.64
C GLN A 684 -35.92 8.75 39.01
N ILE A 685 -36.43 7.87 38.14
CA ILE A 685 -37.74 8.03 37.50
C ILE A 685 -38.82 7.36 38.38
N HIS A 686 -39.58 8.16 39.12
CA HIS A 686 -40.51 7.68 40.16
C HIS A 686 -41.49 6.56 39.71
N PRO A 687 -42.13 6.61 38.53
CA PRO A 687 -42.95 5.49 38.04
C PRO A 687 -42.19 4.18 37.82
N ILE A 688 -40.91 4.26 37.42
CA ILE A 688 -40.04 3.11 37.19
C ILE A 688 -39.56 2.56 38.53
N LEU A 689 -39.14 3.44 39.46
CA LEU A 689 -38.76 3.07 40.82
C LEU A 689 -39.85 2.24 41.52
N LYS A 690 -41.11 2.69 41.48
CA LYS A 690 -42.23 1.94 42.07
C LYS A 690 -42.38 0.54 41.48
N LYS A 691 -42.24 0.39 40.16
CA LYS A 691 -42.30 -0.91 39.48
C LYS A 691 -41.12 -1.79 39.87
N LEU A 692 -39.91 -1.24 39.93
CA LEU A 692 -38.69 -1.93 40.39
C LEU A 692 -38.83 -2.42 41.84
N GLN A 693 -39.31 -1.56 42.75
CA GLN A 693 -39.53 -1.92 44.16
C GLN A 693 -40.51 -3.08 44.31
N ILE A 694 -41.63 -3.05 43.60
CA ILE A 694 -42.61 -4.15 43.60
C ILE A 694 -41.97 -5.43 43.08
N TYR A 695 -41.18 -5.36 42.01
CA TYR A 695 -40.53 -6.53 41.42
C TYR A 695 -39.44 -7.12 42.34
N ILE A 696 -38.53 -6.29 42.86
CA ILE A 696 -37.47 -6.70 43.78
C ILE A 696 -38.05 -7.28 45.08
N SER A 697 -39.16 -6.73 45.58
CA SER A 697 -39.84 -7.27 46.77
C SER A 697 -40.30 -8.73 46.57
N LYS A 698 -40.61 -9.10 45.32
CA LYS A 698 -41.01 -10.47 44.92
C LYS A 698 -39.81 -11.35 44.55
N ASN A 699 -38.70 -10.78 44.07
CA ASN A 699 -37.49 -11.51 43.68
C ASN A 699 -36.23 -10.95 44.35
N LYS A 700 -36.02 -11.31 45.63
CA LYS A 700 -34.92 -10.81 46.47
C LYS A 700 -33.51 -11.17 45.96
N LEU A 701 -33.38 -12.23 45.16
CA LEU A 701 -32.10 -12.70 44.62
C LEU A 701 -31.43 -11.63 43.76
N ILE A 702 -32.20 -10.88 42.98
CA ILE A 702 -31.67 -9.83 42.09
C ILE A 702 -31.00 -8.71 42.88
N PHE A 703 -31.58 -8.34 44.03
CA PHE A 703 -30.97 -7.34 44.90
C PHE A 703 -29.62 -7.80 45.42
N HIS A 704 -29.48 -9.09 45.78
CA HIS A 704 -28.20 -9.66 46.19
C HIS A 704 -27.16 -9.63 45.07
N VAL A 705 -27.57 -9.92 43.84
CA VAL A 705 -26.71 -9.85 42.65
C VAL A 705 -26.21 -8.43 42.42
N LEU A 706 -27.11 -7.45 42.35
CA LEU A 706 -26.77 -6.04 42.14
C LEU A 706 -25.87 -5.50 43.27
N PHE A 707 -26.15 -5.88 44.52
CA PHE A 707 -25.36 -5.46 45.67
C PHE A 707 -23.96 -6.09 45.69
N LYS A 708 -23.84 -7.35 45.25
CA LYS A 708 -22.54 -8.01 45.08
C LYS A 708 -21.69 -7.29 44.04
N ILE A 709 -22.27 -7.01 42.87
CA ILE A 709 -21.59 -6.29 41.79
C ILE A 709 -21.16 -4.90 42.23
N TRP A 710 -22.01 -4.18 42.97
CA TRP A 710 -21.65 -2.88 43.54
C TRP A 710 -20.43 -2.98 44.47
N LYS A 711 -20.36 -3.99 45.34
CA LYS A 711 -19.18 -4.24 46.20
C LYS A 711 -17.93 -4.54 45.40
N ASP A 712 -18.05 -5.35 44.35
CA ASP A 712 -16.92 -5.74 43.50
C ASP A 712 -16.34 -4.50 42.77
N ILE A 713 -17.20 -3.60 42.28
CA ILE A 713 -16.80 -2.30 41.69
C ILE A 713 -16.16 -1.38 42.74
N GLU A 714 -16.74 -1.26 43.93
CA GLU A 714 -16.19 -0.43 45.01
C GLU A 714 -14.79 -0.90 45.43
N TYR A 715 -14.57 -2.22 45.47
CA TYR A 715 -13.29 -2.82 45.76
C TYR A 715 -12.24 -2.55 44.68
N ASP A 716 -12.60 -2.70 43.39
CA ASP A 716 -11.69 -2.42 42.27
C ASP A 716 -11.32 -0.92 42.18
N ASN A 717 -12.27 -0.02 42.42
CA ASN A 717 -12.02 1.43 42.47
C ASN A 717 -11.07 1.82 43.62
N LYS A 718 -11.17 1.15 44.78
CA LYS A 718 -10.22 1.33 45.89
C LYS A 718 -8.82 0.83 45.54
N LEU A 719 -8.68 -0.27 44.80
CA LEU A 719 -7.38 -0.80 44.36
C LEU A 719 -6.68 0.10 43.34
N LYS A 720 -7.44 0.78 42.47
CA LYS A 720 -6.91 1.63 41.40
C LYS A 720 -6.57 3.07 41.83
N ASN A 721 -6.81 3.46 43.10
CA ASN A 721 -6.68 4.84 43.59
C ASN A 721 -7.46 5.88 42.74
N ILE A 722 -8.51 5.44 42.04
CA ILE A 722 -9.36 6.35 41.27
C ILE A 722 -10.33 6.96 42.28
N LYS A 723 -10.17 8.26 42.58
CA LYS A 723 -11.26 9.04 43.18
C LYS A 723 -12.39 9.02 42.17
N VAL A 724 -13.47 8.30 42.46
CA VAL A 724 -14.74 8.39 41.74
C VAL A 724 -15.20 9.84 41.88
N GLN A 725 -14.81 10.71 40.95
CA GLN A 725 -15.55 11.93 40.73
C GLN A 725 -16.85 11.47 40.07
N PRO A 726 -18.02 11.82 40.60
CA PRO A 726 -19.24 11.65 39.84
C PRO A 726 -19.05 12.45 38.55
N GLU A 727 -18.96 11.77 37.41
CA GLU A 727 -19.18 12.44 36.13
C GLU A 727 -20.51 13.18 36.29
N GLU A 728 -20.51 14.49 36.04
CA GLU A 728 -21.75 15.27 36.00
C GLU A 728 -22.70 14.52 35.06
N ILE A 729 -23.73 13.91 35.67
CA ILE A 729 -24.82 13.25 34.97
C ILE A 729 -25.28 14.25 33.92
N ASN A 730 -25.07 13.90 32.64
CA ASN A 730 -25.46 14.75 31.53
C ASN A 730 -26.93 15.16 31.74
N VAL A 731 -27.13 16.44 32.07
CA VAL A 731 -28.41 17.08 32.36
C VAL A 731 -29.20 17.23 31.05
N MET A 732 -29.50 16.12 30.38
CA MET A 732 -30.40 16.05 29.22
C MET A 732 -31.81 15.59 29.63
N TYR A 733 -32.02 15.20 30.89
CA TYR A 733 -33.28 14.66 31.40
C TYR A 733 -33.95 15.55 32.45
N ARG A 734 -34.06 16.87 32.21
CA ARG A 734 -35.07 17.67 32.92
C ARG A 734 -36.42 17.42 32.28
N ASN A 735 -37.20 16.56 32.92
CA ASN A 735 -38.65 16.49 32.73
C ASN A 735 -39.27 17.88 32.96
N ASN A 736 -39.98 18.40 31.97
CA ASN A 736 -40.96 19.47 32.14
C ASN A 736 -42.20 18.93 32.87
N ASN A 737 -42.01 18.50 34.11
CA ASN A 737 -43.06 18.45 35.13
C ASN A 737 -42.91 19.64 36.09
N GLN A 738 -42.45 20.79 35.61
CA GLN A 738 -42.71 22.08 36.26
C GLN A 738 -44.01 22.64 35.69
N VAL A 739 -45.09 22.13 36.29
CA VAL A 739 -46.26 22.87 36.77
C VAL A 739 -46.64 24.09 35.92
N SER A 740 -47.73 23.92 35.16
CA SER A 740 -48.73 24.97 35.00
C SER A 740 -49.14 25.52 36.36
N THR A 741 -48.77 26.77 36.63
CA THR A 741 -49.58 27.69 37.44
C THR A 741 -49.89 28.89 36.56
#